data_AF-A0AAD2J2D7-F1
#
_entry.id   AF-A0AAD2J2D7-F1
#
_cell.length_a   1.000
_cell.length_b   1.000
_cell.length_c   1.000
_cell.angle_alpha   90.00
_cell.angle_beta   90.00
_cell.angle_gamma   90.00
#
_symmetry.space_group_name_H-M   'P 1'
#
loop_
_entity.id
_entity.type
_entity.pdbx_description
1 polymer ?
#
loop_
_entity_poly.entity_id
_entity_poly.type
_entity_poly.pdbx_seq_one_letter_code
_entity_poly.pdbx_strand_id
1 'polypeptide(L)'
;MRPSPARRRLSSRHLTRLIVLAALAGAAAGFGPSVQAQTARKPSPYENSRPLTPDERAAQPAEDAKKAGPAFLGKIQTQAEFQQLARIYNPGTPLEIPHVLFVIDRKQGGKIYYLNTPRYSLHENFARERRLLPADDKATLIAQYKDPQRRLLFGTLSWQRDLPGYTYEFWEGDRLTPELLQLTEEKLQASFYQPVRFKANSTLHEQLAQDAGLKAVTQESLLREQTFLPLNTGQAQGRLRIVASVDDTPDLAPTDILVLDEVPVALPPVAGLVTQRPSTLLSHVNLLAKGWRIPNAYVRDAVATLREHDGQWVELTVTNNAYQVQRIAKPETAPPPKAARPLPKPDLTVKAIKPLSGMVTRDSRHCGVKAANLGALKSALPPAATVPDGFCIPFAQYAAFMAQLRVPQRIAALEQRADFASDANVRRAELAALRQDIIQAQPDPALDAAWRERWQKQLQGRGVFVRSSSNSEDLPGFSGAGLYTTVPNVTQADALAQAVQTVWASVYNYEAYEARRAAGIGQDGVVMAVLVQQAAASDSSGVMITRDPFDASRRYVTYISAKRGLGIKVVEGKRQAEQLMYSSWSKAVQVLTRSAEDTQLVADAAGGVREVPIEGARQVLNDALVARLAAVGSQVKQRLGGADQDIEWAVQGDNILILQARPYIDGSR
;
A
#
# COMPACT_ATOMS: atom_id res chain seq x y z
N MET A 1 -41.31 -68.02 -33.37
CA MET A 1 -42.60 -67.60 -32.77
C MET A 1 -42.37 -66.33 -31.93
N ARG A 2 -43.38 -65.46 -31.80
CA ARG A 2 -43.48 -64.31 -30.84
C ARG A 2 -44.08 -64.80 -29.49
N PRO A 3 -44.25 -64.03 -28.37
CA PRO A 3 -44.42 -62.55 -28.17
C PRO A 3 -43.50 -61.88 -27.08
N SER A 4 -43.28 -60.54 -27.01
CA SER A 4 -44.06 -59.38 -26.42
C SER A 4 -44.09 -59.35 -24.86
N PRO A 5 -44.02 -58.21 -24.08
CA PRO A 5 -44.65 -56.85 -24.22
C PRO A 5 -43.65 -55.64 -24.14
N ALA A 6 -43.87 -54.35 -24.52
CA ALA A 6 -44.90 -53.29 -24.29
C ALA A 6 -44.77 -52.52 -22.92
N ARG A 7 -44.99 -51.18 -22.74
CA ARG A 7 -44.87 -49.91 -23.54
C ARG A 7 -45.32 -48.68 -22.67
N ARG A 8 -44.98 -47.42 -23.06
CA ARG A 8 -45.63 -46.08 -22.78
C ARG A 8 -44.79 -45.05 -21.99
N ARG A 9 -44.95 -43.71 -22.09
CA ARG A 9 -45.35 -42.73 -23.16
C ARG A 9 -45.15 -41.28 -22.59
N LEU A 10 -44.97 -40.25 -23.44
CA LEU A 10 -44.90 -38.81 -23.09
C LEU A 10 -45.78 -37.97 -24.05
N SER A 11 -46.17 -36.73 -23.69
CA SER A 11 -46.99 -35.81 -24.52
C SER A 11 -46.74 -34.31 -24.26
N SER A 12 -47.28 -33.44 -25.15
CA SER A 12 -46.83 -32.07 -25.49
C SER A 12 -47.94 -30.98 -25.51
N ARG A 13 -47.60 -29.66 -25.60
CA ARG A 13 -48.20 -28.55 -26.42
C ARG A 13 -47.71 -27.13 -25.97
N HIS A 14 -47.09 -26.28 -26.82
CA HIS A 14 -47.60 -25.12 -27.65
C HIS A 14 -47.96 -23.82 -26.88
N LEU A 15 -47.23 -22.68 -27.02
CA LEU A 15 -47.45 -21.46 -27.89
C LEU A 15 -48.61 -20.50 -27.47
N THR A 16 -48.62 -19.15 -27.63
CA THR A 16 -47.91 -18.22 -28.57
C THR A 16 -47.37 -16.87 -27.94
N ARG A 17 -47.75 -15.65 -28.42
CA ARG A 17 -47.21 -14.29 -28.06
C ARG A 17 -48.31 -13.23 -27.76
N LEU A 18 -48.00 -12.21 -26.94
CA LEU A 18 -48.35 -10.78 -27.19
C LEU A 18 -47.47 -9.80 -26.37
N ILE A 19 -47.49 -8.49 -26.71
CA ILE A 19 -46.54 -7.44 -26.29
C ILE A 19 -47.19 -6.39 -25.37
N VAL A 20 -46.50 -5.95 -24.31
CA VAL A 20 -46.58 -4.58 -23.72
C VAL A 20 -45.20 -4.18 -23.13
N LEU A 21 -44.76 -2.93 -23.36
CA LEU A 21 -43.61 -2.30 -22.69
C LEU A 21 -44.03 -1.69 -21.34
N ALA A 22 -43.18 -1.73 -20.31
CA ALA A 22 -42.65 -0.53 -19.63
C ALA A 22 -41.78 -0.85 -18.38
N ALA A 23 -40.77 0.00 -18.17
CA ALA A 23 -40.13 0.36 -16.90
C ALA A 23 -39.73 -0.74 -15.90
N LEU A 24 -38.42 -1.04 -15.87
CA LEU A 24 -37.65 -1.10 -14.61
C LEU A 24 -36.15 -0.89 -14.91
N ALA A 25 -35.71 0.36 -14.83
CA ALA A 25 -34.29 0.70 -14.74
C ALA A 25 -33.91 0.72 -13.25
N GLY A 26 -32.79 0.08 -12.88
CA GLY A 26 -32.30 0.12 -11.50
C GLY A 26 -31.11 -0.81 -11.25
N ALA A 27 -29.98 -0.23 -10.84
CA ALA A 27 -28.83 -0.90 -10.23
C ALA A 27 -28.16 -2.05 -11.03
N ALA A 28 -27.66 -1.74 -12.23
CA ALA A 28 -26.52 -2.51 -12.75
C ALA A 28 -25.27 -2.17 -11.90
N ALA A 29 -24.79 -3.13 -11.10
CA ALA A 29 -23.55 -3.00 -10.34
C ALA A 29 -22.35 -2.91 -11.31
N GLY A 30 -21.93 -1.70 -11.63
CA GLY A 30 -20.80 -1.45 -12.53
C GLY A 30 -19.48 -1.85 -11.87
N PHE A 31 -18.86 -2.92 -12.38
CA PHE A 31 -17.46 -3.21 -12.10
C PHE A 31 -16.59 -2.08 -12.68
N GLY A 32 -16.13 -1.19 -11.81
CA GLY A 32 -15.22 -0.10 -12.19
C GLY A 32 -13.87 -0.63 -12.68
N PRO A 33 -13.20 0.06 -13.62
CA PRO A 33 -11.83 -0.29 -14.01
C PRO A 33 -10.87 -0.12 -12.84
N SER A 34 -9.80 -0.89 -12.82
CA SER A 34 -8.74 -0.81 -11.80
C SER A 34 -8.18 0.61 -11.70
N VAL A 35 -8.17 1.12 -10.48
CA VAL A 35 -7.99 2.54 -10.11
C VAL A 35 -6.50 2.87 -10.02
N GLN A 36 -6.06 3.96 -10.66
CA GLN A 36 -4.65 4.35 -10.79
C GLN A 36 -4.36 5.66 -10.03
N ALA A 37 -3.57 5.60 -8.95
CA ALA A 37 -2.91 6.79 -8.42
C ALA A 37 -1.62 7.02 -9.23
N GLN A 38 -1.31 8.26 -9.65
CA GLN A 38 -0.08 8.50 -10.41
C GLN A 38 1.07 8.97 -9.53
N THR A 39 2.17 8.20 -9.54
CA THR A 39 3.51 8.77 -9.32
C THR A 39 3.78 9.85 -10.38
N ALA A 40 4.75 10.76 -10.18
CA ALA A 40 5.10 11.81 -11.17
C ALA A 40 5.72 11.30 -12.50
N ARG A 41 5.46 10.05 -12.87
CA ARG A 41 5.89 9.32 -14.07
C ARG A 41 4.79 9.40 -15.14
N LYS A 42 5.20 9.51 -16.40
CA LYS A 42 4.31 9.32 -17.55
C LYS A 42 3.69 7.89 -17.57
N PRO A 43 2.36 7.73 -17.72
CA PRO A 43 1.73 6.43 -17.99
C PRO A 43 2.21 5.77 -19.29
N SER A 44 2.48 4.46 -19.30
CA SER A 44 2.91 3.75 -20.50
C SER A 44 1.74 3.36 -21.43
N PRO A 45 1.89 3.43 -22.76
CA PRO A 45 0.90 2.88 -23.68
C PRO A 45 0.66 1.37 -23.51
N TYR A 46 1.69 0.59 -23.14
CA TYR A 46 1.55 -0.84 -22.87
C TYR A 46 0.85 -1.14 -21.54
N GLU A 47 0.76 -0.15 -20.63
CA GLU A 47 0.03 -0.21 -19.36
C GLU A 47 -1.48 0.13 -19.58
N ASN A 48 -1.82 0.79 -20.69
CA ASN A 48 -3.13 1.40 -20.97
C ASN A 48 -4.08 0.61 -21.89
N SER A 49 -4.07 -0.72 -21.87
CA SER A 49 -5.14 -1.52 -22.52
C SER A 49 -6.46 -1.55 -21.71
N ARG A 50 -6.68 -0.58 -20.81
CA ARG A 50 -7.90 -0.43 -20.01
C ARG A 50 -8.94 0.44 -20.74
N PRO A 51 -10.24 0.31 -20.41
CA PRO A 51 -11.24 1.29 -20.84
C PRO A 51 -10.83 2.70 -20.41
N LEU A 52 -11.05 3.68 -21.29
CA LEU A 52 -10.88 5.09 -20.99
C LEU A 52 -11.83 5.52 -19.86
N THR A 53 -11.37 6.37 -18.94
CA THR A 53 -12.21 7.03 -17.93
C THR A 53 -13.24 7.96 -18.60
N PRO A 54 -14.27 8.44 -17.88
CA PRO A 54 -15.17 9.47 -18.41
C PRO A 54 -14.42 10.70 -18.94
N ASP A 55 -13.42 11.19 -18.20
CA ASP A 55 -12.63 12.38 -18.57
C ASP A 55 -11.74 12.12 -19.79
N GLU A 56 -11.09 10.94 -19.85
CA GLU A 56 -10.31 10.53 -21.02
C GLU A 56 -11.19 10.39 -22.27
N ARG A 57 -12.44 9.91 -22.13
CA ARG A 57 -13.42 9.89 -23.24
C ARG A 57 -13.86 11.29 -23.65
N ALA A 58 -14.03 12.22 -22.72
CA ALA A 58 -14.36 13.61 -23.03
C ALA A 58 -13.21 14.35 -23.73
N ALA A 59 -11.96 14.02 -23.41
CA ALA A 59 -10.76 14.55 -24.06
C ALA A 59 -10.45 13.89 -25.43
N GLN A 60 -10.96 12.67 -25.67
CA GLN A 60 -10.65 11.86 -26.85
C GLN A 60 -10.83 12.60 -28.21
N PRO A 61 -11.90 13.38 -28.47
CA PRO A 61 -12.05 14.10 -29.74
C PRO A 61 -10.95 15.14 -29.99
N ALA A 62 -10.43 15.77 -28.93
CA ALA A 62 -9.33 16.73 -29.04
C ALA A 62 -7.98 16.04 -29.29
N GLU A 63 -7.73 14.88 -28.68
CA GLU A 63 -6.57 14.03 -29.01
C GLU A 63 -6.65 13.50 -30.45
N ASP A 64 -7.83 13.10 -30.92
CA ASP A 64 -8.03 12.61 -32.29
C ASP A 64 -7.80 13.71 -33.33
N ALA A 65 -8.26 14.95 -33.08
CA ALA A 65 -7.98 16.10 -33.94
C ALA A 65 -6.47 16.36 -34.10
N LYS A 66 -5.67 16.20 -33.03
CA LYS A 66 -4.20 16.38 -33.10
C LYS A 66 -3.50 15.36 -34.01
N LYS A 67 -4.07 14.16 -34.23
CA LYS A 67 -3.48 13.13 -35.09
C LYS A 67 -3.36 13.56 -36.56
N ALA A 68 -4.19 14.51 -37.00
CA ALA A 68 -4.16 15.09 -38.34
C ALA A 68 -3.03 16.12 -38.57
N GLY A 69 -2.35 16.56 -37.49
CA GLY A 69 -1.22 17.48 -37.57
C GLY A 69 0.05 16.87 -38.20
N PRO A 70 1.15 17.64 -38.29
CA PRO A 70 2.42 17.14 -38.80
C PRO A 70 2.87 15.91 -37.99
N ALA A 71 3.51 14.95 -38.65
CA ALA A 71 3.97 13.72 -37.99
C ALA A 71 5.06 13.98 -36.92
N PHE A 72 5.91 14.96 -37.18
CA PHE A 72 6.93 15.43 -36.25
C PHE A 72 7.33 16.88 -36.60
N LEU A 73 7.99 17.57 -35.67
CA LEU A 73 8.75 18.80 -35.94
C LEU A 73 10.23 18.59 -35.66
N GLY A 74 11.11 19.32 -36.35
CA GLY A 74 12.57 19.31 -36.10
C GLY A 74 13.04 20.32 -35.04
N LYS A 75 12.17 21.28 -34.69
CA LYS A 75 12.31 22.26 -33.62
C LYS A 75 10.93 22.54 -33.04
N ILE A 76 10.87 23.01 -31.80
CA ILE A 76 9.66 23.58 -31.20
C ILE A 76 10.05 24.98 -30.71
N GLN A 77 9.48 26.00 -31.34
CA GLN A 77 9.81 27.41 -31.10
C GLN A 77 8.77 28.10 -30.18
N THR A 78 7.62 27.47 -29.95
CA THR A 78 6.51 28.01 -29.15
C THR A 78 5.81 26.95 -28.30
N GLN A 79 5.10 27.39 -27.26
CA GLN A 79 4.23 26.53 -26.45
C GLN A 79 3.06 25.94 -27.26
N ALA A 80 2.56 26.65 -28.27
CA ALA A 80 1.49 26.18 -29.13
C ALA A 80 1.92 24.95 -29.97
N GLU A 81 3.12 24.99 -30.54
CA GLU A 81 3.71 23.83 -31.25
C GLU A 81 3.94 22.64 -30.31
N PHE A 82 4.40 22.88 -29.07
CA PHE A 82 4.49 21.84 -28.05
C PHE A 82 3.11 21.22 -27.77
N GLN A 83 2.09 22.03 -27.50
CA GLN A 83 0.73 21.56 -27.21
C GLN A 83 0.07 20.84 -28.40
N GLN A 84 0.40 21.21 -29.64
CA GLN A 84 -0.06 20.55 -30.87
C GLN A 84 0.49 19.13 -30.98
N LEU A 85 1.77 18.92 -30.66
CA LEU A 85 2.40 17.60 -30.67
C LEU A 85 2.14 16.78 -29.39
N ALA A 86 1.83 17.45 -28.29
CA ALA A 86 1.72 16.83 -26.97
C ALA A 86 0.44 16.03 -26.79
N ARG A 87 0.58 14.85 -26.17
CA ARG A 87 -0.54 14.19 -25.48
C ARG A 87 -0.63 14.70 -24.05
N ILE A 88 -1.85 14.91 -23.55
CA ILE A 88 -2.10 15.37 -22.18
C ILE A 88 -2.68 14.23 -21.36
N TYR A 89 -2.01 13.86 -20.26
CA TYR A 89 -2.59 13.00 -19.22
C TYR A 89 -3.24 13.85 -18.14
N ASN A 90 -4.35 13.36 -17.59
CA ASN A 90 -5.15 13.99 -16.52
C ASN A 90 -5.47 15.49 -16.76
N PRO A 91 -6.01 15.88 -17.94
CA PRO A 91 -6.26 17.28 -18.29
C PRO A 91 -7.12 17.99 -17.25
N GLY A 92 -6.75 19.22 -16.89
CA GLY A 92 -7.48 20.05 -15.93
C GLY A 92 -7.30 19.69 -14.45
N THR A 93 -6.44 18.72 -14.12
CA THR A 93 -6.21 18.28 -12.73
C THR A 93 -4.84 18.70 -12.19
N PRO A 94 -4.60 18.68 -10.86
CA PRO A 94 -3.26 18.82 -10.27
C PRO A 94 -2.21 17.83 -10.82
N LEU A 95 -2.64 16.70 -11.40
CA LEU A 95 -1.75 15.69 -12.00
C LEU A 95 -1.65 15.83 -13.53
N GLU A 96 -1.90 17.01 -14.11
CA GLU A 96 -1.81 17.21 -15.56
C GLU A 96 -0.36 17.08 -16.07
N ILE A 97 -0.14 16.22 -17.08
CA ILE A 97 1.18 15.99 -17.70
C ILE A 97 1.08 16.05 -19.24
N PRO A 98 1.21 17.24 -19.86
CA PRO A 98 1.43 17.39 -21.29
C PRO A 98 2.84 16.92 -21.66
N HIS A 99 2.97 16.06 -22.67
CA HIS A 99 4.27 15.51 -23.07
C HIS A 99 4.38 15.18 -24.56
N VAL A 100 5.61 15.24 -25.06
CA VAL A 100 6.02 14.97 -26.45
C VAL A 100 7.12 13.91 -26.44
N LEU A 101 6.99 12.85 -27.22
CA LEU A 101 8.09 11.91 -27.47
C LEU A 101 9.13 12.55 -28.40
N PHE A 102 10.42 12.29 -28.20
CA PHE A 102 11.45 12.66 -29.15
C PHE A 102 12.39 11.50 -29.49
N VAL A 103 12.94 11.55 -30.71
CA VAL A 103 13.98 10.66 -31.21
C VAL A 103 15.18 11.48 -31.65
N ILE A 104 16.40 11.12 -31.25
CA ILE A 104 17.65 11.69 -31.80
C ILE A 104 18.35 10.61 -32.63
N ASP A 105 18.68 10.91 -33.90
CA ASP A 105 19.44 10.03 -34.79
C ASP A 105 20.92 10.45 -34.87
N ARG A 106 21.78 9.72 -34.16
CA ARG A 106 23.24 9.96 -34.16
C ARG A 106 23.87 9.79 -35.54
N LYS A 107 23.29 8.98 -36.44
CA LYS A 107 23.82 8.79 -37.80
C LYS A 107 23.58 10.00 -38.70
N GLN A 108 22.63 10.88 -38.35
CA GLN A 108 22.34 12.13 -39.07
C GLN A 108 22.80 13.36 -38.26
N GLY A 109 24.00 13.32 -37.69
CA GLY A 109 24.57 14.45 -36.93
C GLY A 109 23.83 14.78 -35.62
N GLY A 110 23.07 13.82 -35.07
CA GLY A 110 22.20 14.05 -33.92
C GLY A 110 20.92 14.81 -34.28
N LYS A 111 20.38 14.61 -35.49
CA LYS A 111 19.08 15.17 -35.89
C LYS A 111 17.98 14.71 -34.94
N ILE A 112 17.25 15.67 -34.37
CA ILE A 112 16.12 15.44 -33.48
C ILE A 112 14.78 15.47 -34.22
N TYR A 113 13.86 14.65 -33.75
CA TYR A 113 12.48 14.55 -34.20
C TYR A 113 11.57 14.65 -32.98
N TYR A 114 10.76 15.71 -32.87
CA TYR A 114 9.70 15.83 -31.87
C TYR A 114 8.41 15.25 -32.44
N LEU A 115 7.95 14.12 -31.90
CA LEU A 115 6.85 13.33 -32.47
C LEU A 115 5.49 13.89 -32.08
N ASN A 116 4.55 13.86 -33.03
CA ASN A 116 3.13 13.98 -32.73
C ASN A 116 2.71 12.76 -31.90
N THR A 117 2.62 12.93 -30.59
CA THR A 117 2.44 11.84 -29.63
C THR A 117 1.01 11.27 -29.59
N PRO A 118 -0.04 12.07 -29.89
CA PRO A 118 -1.36 11.54 -30.23
C PRO A 118 -1.33 10.54 -31.40
N ARG A 119 -0.52 10.80 -32.44
CA ARG A 119 -0.31 9.90 -33.59
C ARG A 119 0.64 8.73 -33.28
N TYR A 120 1.75 8.97 -32.59
CA TYR A 120 2.75 7.97 -32.22
C TYR A 120 2.78 7.75 -30.71
N SER A 121 2.06 6.73 -30.24
CA SER A 121 2.09 6.33 -28.83
C SER A 121 3.47 5.91 -28.33
N LEU A 122 4.31 5.36 -29.22
CA LEU A 122 5.60 4.75 -28.92
C LEU A 122 6.67 5.20 -29.92
N HIS A 123 7.92 5.34 -29.46
CA HIS A 123 9.07 5.65 -30.33
C HIS A 123 9.28 4.61 -31.43
N GLU A 124 9.01 3.33 -31.14
CA GLU A 124 9.20 2.25 -32.13
C GLU A 124 8.32 2.45 -33.37
N ASN A 125 7.07 2.89 -33.21
CA ASN A 125 6.14 3.07 -34.32
C ASN A 125 6.66 4.12 -35.31
N PHE A 126 7.17 5.23 -34.79
CA PHE A 126 7.81 6.27 -35.58
C PHE A 126 9.12 5.80 -36.21
N ALA A 127 9.99 5.13 -35.44
CA ALA A 127 11.29 4.67 -35.91
C ALA A 127 11.17 3.62 -37.04
N ARG A 128 10.12 2.78 -37.00
CA ARG A 128 9.77 1.82 -38.06
C ARG A 128 9.18 2.53 -39.29
N GLU A 129 8.17 3.40 -39.13
CA GLU A 129 7.58 4.18 -40.24
C GLU A 129 8.67 4.95 -41.02
N ARG A 130 9.65 5.51 -40.29
CA ARG A 130 10.76 6.29 -40.84
C ARG A 130 12.00 5.48 -41.19
N ARG A 131 11.97 4.14 -41.10
CA ARG A 131 13.07 3.22 -41.42
C ARG A 131 14.40 3.60 -40.75
N LEU A 132 14.33 4.03 -39.49
CA LEU A 132 15.47 4.43 -38.67
C LEU A 132 16.13 3.22 -37.98
N LEU A 133 15.39 2.13 -37.76
CA LEU A 133 15.92 0.86 -37.29
C LEU A 133 16.50 0.05 -38.47
N PRO A 134 17.62 -0.68 -38.30
CA PRO A 134 18.20 -1.51 -39.35
C PRO A 134 17.44 -2.82 -39.60
N ALA A 135 16.67 -3.29 -38.62
CA ALA A 135 15.85 -4.50 -38.67
C ALA A 135 14.60 -4.32 -37.78
N ASP A 136 13.53 -5.04 -38.11
CA ASP A 136 12.23 -4.92 -37.44
C ASP A 136 12.07 -5.84 -36.20
N ASP A 137 13.14 -6.46 -35.72
CA ASP A 137 13.09 -7.36 -34.57
C ASP A 137 13.17 -6.65 -33.19
N LYS A 138 12.87 -7.41 -32.14
CA LYS A 138 12.84 -6.90 -30.75
C LYS A 138 14.23 -6.67 -30.16
N ALA A 139 15.25 -7.42 -30.55
CA ALA A 139 16.61 -7.27 -30.04
C ALA A 139 17.24 -5.97 -30.57
N THR A 140 17.06 -5.67 -31.86
CA THR A 140 17.45 -4.40 -32.49
C THR A 140 16.83 -3.18 -31.80
N LEU A 141 15.55 -3.27 -31.41
CA LEU A 141 14.88 -2.22 -30.62
C LEU A 141 15.45 -2.12 -29.20
N ILE A 142 15.63 -3.25 -28.50
CA ILE A 142 16.19 -3.27 -27.13
C ILE A 142 17.62 -2.69 -27.11
N ALA A 143 18.42 -2.92 -28.15
CA ALA A 143 19.75 -2.31 -28.28
C ALA A 143 19.69 -0.77 -28.22
N GLN A 144 18.63 -0.14 -28.77
CA GLN A 144 18.42 1.32 -28.67
C GLN A 144 18.07 1.83 -27.26
N TYR A 145 18.04 0.96 -26.24
CA TYR A 145 17.95 1.33 -24.82
C TYR A 145 19.13 0.80 -23.98
N LYS A 146 19.99 -0.06 -24.54
CA LYS A 146 20.98 -0.84 -23.76
C LYS A 146 22.42 -0.70 -24.23
N ASP A 147 22.64 -0.41 -25.51
CA ASP A 147 23.96 -0.25 -26.11
C ASP A 147 24.44 1.21 -25.95
N PRO A 148 25.66 1.47 -25.42
CA PRO A 148 26.30 2.79 -25.42
C PRO A 148 26.52 3.37 -26.84
N GLN A 149 26.79 2.51 -27.83
CA GLN A 149 27.06 2.91 -29.22
C GLN A 149 25.79 2.97 -30.08
N ARG A 150 24.60 2.78 -29.49
CA ARG A 150 23.30 2.83 -30.18
C ARG A 150 23.11 4.05 -31.07
N ARG A 151 22.42 3.88 -32.20
CA ARG A 151 22.12 4.96 -33.16
C ARG A 151 21.08 5.94 -32.63
N LEU A 152 20.01 5.42 -32.03
CA LEU A 152 18.83 6.20 -31.66
C LEU A 152 18.77 6.44 -30.15
N LEU A 153 18.36 7.65 -29.77
CA LEU A 153 18.00 8.00 -28.39
C LEU A 153 16.49 8.24 -28.33
N PHE A 154 15.82 7.59 -27.39
CA PHE A 154 14.37 7.60 -27.23
C PHE A 154 13.98 8.25 -25.89
N GLY A 155 13.69 9.55 -25.93
CA GLY A 155 13.32 10.33 -24.75
C GLY A 155 11.90 10.88 -24.79
N THR A 156 11.43 11.39 -23.66
CA THR A 156 10.16 12.12 -23.54
C THR A 156 10.46 13.50 -22.99
N LEU A 157 9.87 14.53 -23.57
CA LEU A 157 9.85 15.89 -23.06
C LEU A 157 8.48 16.18 -22.45
N SER A 158 8.43 16.59 -21.19
CA SER A 158 7.20 16.78 -20.42
C SER A 158 7.19 18.13 -19.72
N TRP A 159 5.99 18.64 -19.49
CA TRP A 159 5.71 19.77 -18.61
C TRP A 159 4.75 19.32 -17.51
N GLN A 160 4.86 19.93 -16.33
CA GLN A 160 3.95 19.72 -15.21
C GLN A 160 3.73 21.08 -14.54
N ARG A 161 2.48 21.39 -14.19
CA ARG A 161 2.06 22.72 -13.71
C ARG A 161 2.84 23.17 -12.47
N ASP A 162 3.04 22.25 -11.53
CA ASP A 162 3.62 22.53 -10.22
C ASP A 162 5.17 22.40 -10.22
N LEU A 163 5.80 22.22 -11.40
CA LEU A 163 7.25 22.12 -11.55
C LEU A 163 7.88 23.33 -12.26
N PRO A 164 9.14 23.71 -11.93
CA PRO A 164 9.85 24.78 -12.63
C PRO A 164 10.18 24.44 -14.10
N GLY A 165 9.27 24.69 -15.03
CA GLY A 165 9.50 24.55 -16.47
C GLY A 165 9.57 23.09 -16.97
N TYR A 166 10.27 22.87 -18.09
CA TYR A 166 10.25 21.62 -18.83
C TYR A 166 11.27 20.61 -18.32
N THR A 167 10.90 19.33 -18.33
CA THR A 167 11.79 18.20 -18.00
C THR A 167 11.87 17.23 -19.16
N TYR A 168 13.05 16.68 -19.43
CA TYR A 168 13.21 15.55 -20.34
C TYR A 168 13.63 14.29 -19.57
N GLU A 169 13.13 13.14 -19.99
CA GLU A 169 13.34 11.86 -19.32
C GLU A 169 13.55 10.72 -20.30
N PHE A 170 14.23 9.67 -19.84
CA PHE A 170 14.35 8.39 -20.54
C PHE A 170 13.58 7.31 -19.77
N TRP A 171 13.31 6.18 -20.44
CA TRP A 171 12.71 5.01 -19.79
C TRP A 171 13.60 4.54 -18.63
N GLU A 172 13.00 4.13 -17.49
CA GLU A 172 13.77 3.85 -16.26
C GLU A 172 14.86 2.77 -16.42
N GLY A 173 14.74 1.88 -17.41
CA GLY A 173 15.73 0.86 -17.73
C GLY A 173 16.81 1.28 -18.74
N ASP A 174 16.82 2.50 -19.26
CA ASP A 174 17.77 2.94 -20.27
C ASP A 174 19.20 3.01 -19.70
N ARG A 175 20.16 2.37 -20.40
CA ARG A 175 21.61 2.46 -20.14
C ARG A 175 22.18 3.65 -20.90
N LEU A 176 21.90 4.85 -20.42
CA LEU A 176 22.56 6.09 -20.86
C LEU A 176 24.03 6.09 -20.43
N THR A 177 24.84 6.89 -21.12
CA THR A 177 26.21 7.28 -20.72
C THR A 177 26.30 8.81 -20.66
N PRO A 178 27.35 9.39 -20.05
CA PRO A 178 27.48 10.85 -19.95
C PRO A 178 27.45 11.54 -21.31
N GLU A 179 28.08 10.93 -22.33
CA GLU A 179 28.13 11.48 -23.69
C GLU A 179 26.77 11.47 -24.38
N LEU A 180 25.94 10.43 -24.13
CA LEU A 180 24.58 10.36 -24.66
C LEU A 180 23.66 11.36 -23.99
N LEU A 181 23.85 11.59 -22.69
CA LEU A 181 23.09 12.56 -21.92
C LEU A 181 23.44 13.99 -22.36
N GLN A 182 24.74 14.31 -22.44
CA GLN A 182 25.23 15.60 -22.90
C GLN A 182 24.83 15.91 -24.36
N LEU A 183 24.90 14.93 -25.26
CA LEU A 183 24.36 15.07 -26.62
C LEU A 183 22.86 15.38 -26.62
N THR A 184 22.09 14.76 -25.72
CA THR A 184 20.65 15.01 -25.60
C THR A 184 20.38 16.45 -25.15
N GLU A 185 21.14 16.96 -24.18
CA GLU A 185 21.02 18.36 -23.74
C GLU A 185 21.39 19.34 -24.84
N GLU A 186 22.52 19.13 -25.53
CA GLU A 186 22.96 19.97 -26.65
C GLU A 186 21.86 20.08 -27.73
N LYS A 187 21.28 18.93 -28.13
CA LYS A 187 20.23 18.93 -29.15
C LYS A 187 18.93 19.57 -28.66
N LEU A 188 18.49 19.29 -27.43
CA LEU A 188 17.28 19.92 -26.88
C LEU A 188 17.46 21.44 -26.71
N GLN A 189 18.59 21.91 -26.20
CA GLN A 189 18.89 23.35 -26.05
C GLN A 189 18.92 24.07 -27.41
N ALA A 190 19.42 23.42 -28.46
CA ALA A 190 19.48 24.00 -29.82
C ALA A 190 18.15 23.98 -30.59
N SER A 191 17.12 23.27 -30.11
CA SER A 191 15.86 23.07 -30.85
C SER A 191 14.57 23.24 -30.05
N PHE A 192 14.63 23.47 -28.73
CA PHE A 192 13.47 23.75 -27.87
C PHE A 192 13.51 25.18 -27.33
N TYR A 193 12.35 25.84 -27.29
CA TYR A 193 12.22 27.27 -26.99
C TYR A 193 12.39 27.70 -25.51
N GLN A 194 12.64 26.74 -24.62
CA GLN A 194 12.81 26.96 -23.17
C GLN A 194 13.93 26.07 -22.61
N PRO A 195 14.52 26.42 -21.46
CA PRO A 195 15.40 25.53 -20.73
C PRO A 195 14.67 24.22 -20.37
N VAL A 196 15.36 23.10 -20.60
CA VAL A 196 14.91 21.77 -20.20
C VAL A 196 15.84 21.20 -19.14
N ARG A 197 15.31 20.40 -18.22
CA ARG A 197 16.11 19.77 -17.15
C ARG A 197 16.02 18.25 -17.23
N PHE A 198 17.13 17.54 -17.03
CA PHE A 198 17.09 16.08 -16.97
C PHE A 198 16.27 15.64 -15.76
N LYS A 199 15.32 14.72 -15.96
CA LYS A 199 14.63 14.02 -14.89
C LYS A 199 15.15 12.59 -14.79
N ALA A 200 15.72 12.25 -13.65
CA ALA A 200 16.23 10.92 -13.37
C ALA A 200 15.08 9.98 -12.95
N ASN A 201 14.87 8.90 -13.71
CA ASN A 201 13.81 7.92 -13.48
C ASN A 201 14.28 6.64 -12.77
N SER A 202 15.57 6.58 -12.40
CA SER A 202 16.17 5.47 -11.66
C SER A 202 17.41 5.93 -10.88
N THR A 203 17.82 5.14 -9.88
CA THR A 203 19.11 5.26 -9.17
C THR A 203 20.30 5.31 -10.12
N LEU A 204 20.28 4.52 -11.20
CA LEU A 204 21.29 4.57 -12.26
C LEU A 204 21.33 5.95 -12.94
N HIS A 205 20.17 6.56 -13.20
CA HIS A 205 20.09 7.90 -13.80
C HIS A 205 20.48 9.00 -12.82
N GLU A 206 20.20 8.82 -11.52
CA GLU A 206 20.68 9.72 -10.47
C GLU A 206 22.21 9.71 -10.38
N GLN A 207 22.83 8.51 -10.36
CA GLN A 207 24.29 8.36 -10.37
C GLN A 207 24.91 8.94 -11.65
N LEU A 208 24.36 8.59 -12.82
CA LEU A 208 24.83 9.12 -14.11
C LEU A 208 24.82 10.65 -14.15
N ALA A 209 23.77 11.28 -13.62
CA ALA A 209 23.68 12.74 -13.58
C ALA A 209 24.76 13.33 -12.66
N GLN A 210 25.03 12.71 -11.51
CA GLN A 210 26.12 13.12 -10.61
C GLN A 210 27.48 12.98 -11.29
N ASP A 211 27.75 11.83 -11.94
CA ASP A 211 29.00 11.55 -12.65
C ASP A 211 29.23 12.54 -13.82
N ALA A 212 28.16 12.98 -14.48
CA ALA A 212 28.17 13.99 -15.53
C ALA A 212 28.19 15.44 -15.02
N GLY A 213 28.12 15.69 -13.70
CA GLY A 213 28.03 17.03 -13.12
C GLY A 213 26.69 17.74 -13.36
N LEU A 214 25.65 17.01 -13.77
CA LEU A 214 24.33 17.53 -14.14
C LEU A 214 23.37 17.52 -12.96
N LYS A 215 22.72 18.66 -12.69
CA LYS A 215 21.69 18.78 -11.66
C LYS A 215 20.36 18.19 -12.16
N ALA A 216 20.22 16.87 -12.04
CA ALA A 216 18.96 16.19 -12.35
C ALA A 216 17.82 16.56 -11.37
N VAL A 217 16.62 16.50 -11.90
CA VAL A 217 15.36 16.54 -11.17
C VAL A 217 15.05 15.10 -10.74
N THR A 218 15.05 14.80 -9.44
CA THR A 218 14.76 13.46 -8.92
C THR A 218 13.27 13.24 -8.78
N GLN A 219 12.81 12.00 -8.90
CA GLN A 219 11.41 11.63 -8.66
C GLN A 219 10.94 12.02 -7.24
N GLU A 220 11.84 11.95 -6.24
CA GLU A 220 11.59 12.49 -4.88
C GLU A 220 11.30 13.99 -4.88
N SER A 221 12.09 14.80 -5.61
CA SER A 221 11.84 16.24 -5.69
C SER A 221 10.45 16.55 -6.26
N LEU A 222 9.98 15.76 -7.24
CA LEU A 222 8.65 15.92 -7.80
C LEU A 222 7.54 15.60 -6.80
N LEU A 223 7.71 14.54 -6.02
CA LEU A 223 6.74 14.10 -5.02
C LEU A 223 6.63 15.08 -3.84
N ARG A 224 7.71 15.82 -3.53
CA ARG A 224 7.67 16.90 -2.52
C ARG A 224 6.91 18.15 -2.99
N GLU A 225 6.88 18.42 -4.30
CA GLU A 225 6.11 19.53 -4.88
C GLU A 225 4.62 19.19 -5.08
N GLN A 226 4.23 17.91 -5.11
CA GLN A 226 2.82 17.53 -5.27
C GLN A 226 1.89 18.21 -4.26
N THR A 227 0.78 18.75 -4.76
CA THR A 227 -0.26 19.44 -3.99
C THR A 227 -1.37 18.49 -3.50
N PHE A 228 -1.46 17.29 -4.08
CA PHE A 228 -2.48 16.28 -3.79
C PHE A 228 -1.92 14.87 -4.02
N LEU A 229 -2.29 13.92 -3.14
CA LEU A 229 -2.03 12.49 -3.33
C LEU A 229 -3.21 11.68 -2.78
N PRO A 230 -3.92 10.88 -3.62
CA PRO A 230 -4.95 9.97 -3.13
C PRO A 230 -4.31 8.77 -2.42
N LEU A 231 -4.69 8.55 -1.16
CA LEU A 231 -4.21 7.41 -0.36
C LEU A 231 -5.24 6.27 -0.38
N ASN A 232 -6.53 6.62 -0.35
CA ASN A 232 -7.67 5.76 -0.68
C ASN A 232 -8.79 6.59 -1.33
N THR A 233 -9.26 6.18 -2.51
CA THR A 233 -10.38 6.85 -3.20
C THR A 233 -11.72 6.47 -2.57
N GLY A 234 -12.70 7.37 -2.65
CA GLY A 234 -14.05 7.11 -2.16
C GLY A 234 -14.91 8.37 -2.08
N GLN A 235 -16.14 8.19 -1.61
CA GLN A 235 -17.08 9.26 -1.31
C GLN A 235 -17.65 9.00 0.09
N ALA A 236 -17.74 10.03 0.93
CA ALA A 236 -18.34 9.93 2.24
C ALA A 236 -19.04 11.23 2.64
N GLN A 237 -20.16 11.11 3.35
CA GLN A 237 -20.86 12.22 3.97
C GLN A 237 -20.56 12.22 5.47
N GLY A 238 -20.28 13.41 6.02
CA GLY A 238 -19.90 13.53 7.43
C GLY A 238 -19.73 14.98 7.87
N ARG A 239 -19.50 15.17 9.17
CA ARG A 239 -19.15 16.47 9.74
C ARG A 239 -17.65 16.68 9.58
N LEU A 240 -17.22 17.65 8.79
CA LEU A 240 -15.80 17.97 8.67
C LEU A 240 -15.29 18.59 9.98
N ARG A 241 -14.15 18.10 10.47
CA ARG A 241 -13.48 18.62 11.67
C ARG A 241 -11.99 18.78 11.41
N ILE A 242 -11.50 20.00 11.55
CA ILE A 242 -10.08 20.29 11.66
C ILE A 242 -9.67 20.04 13.11
N VAL A 243 -8.75 19.09 13.34
CA VAL A 243 -8.26 18.81 14.70
C VAL A 243 -6.74 18.70 14.70
N ALA A 244 -6.10 19.22 15.75
CA ALA A 244 -4.64 19.19 15.86
C ALA A 244 -4.10 17.78 16.14
N SER A 245 -4.87 17.00 16.89
CA SER A 245 -4.50 15.67 17.38
C SER A 245 -5.76 14.85 17.61
N VAL A 246 -5.71 13.58 17.22
CA VAL A 246 -6.77 12.60 17.46
C VAL A 246 -6.84 12.23 18.95
N ASP A 247 -5.69 12.12 19.61
CA ASP A 247 -5.59 11.71 21.01
C ASP A 247 -6.16 12.78 21.96
N ASP A 248 -6.01 14.06 21.59
CA ASP A 248 -6.53 15.22 22.32
C ASP A 248 -7.99 15.56 21.96
N THR A 249 -8.61 14.81 21.05
CA THR A 249 -10.02 15.00 20.63
C THR A 249 -10.86 13.76 20.98
N PRO A 250 -11.29 13.58 22.24
CA PRO A 250 -12.01 12.39 22.65
C PRO A 250 -13.45 12.28 22.11
N ASP A 251 -14.04 13.37 21.61
CA ASP A 251 -15.43 13.44 21.14
C ASP A 251 -15.61 13.12 19.64
N LEU A 252 -14.60 12.52 19.01
CA LEU A 252 -14.67 12.13 17.59
C LEU A 252 -15.73 11.03 17.35
N ALA A 253 -16.58 11.28 16.36
CA ALA A 253 -17.65 10.36 15.96
C ALA A 253 -17.29 9.57 14.68
N PRO A 254 -17.84 8.37 14.48
CA PRO A 254 -17.73 7.62 13.21
C PRO A 254 -18.28 8.35 11.97
N THR A 255 -19.02 9.45 12.17
CA THR A 255 -19.54 10.33 11.12
C THR A 255 -18.66 11.58 10.88
N ASP A 256 -17.57 11.76 11.61
CA ASP A 256 -16.67 12.90 11.41
C ASP A 256 -15.73 12.63 10.21
N ILE A 257 -15.41 13.66 9.44
CA ILE A 257 -14.38 13.65 8.39
C ILE A 257 -13.22 14.50 8.92
N LEU A 258 -12.07 13.87 9.20
CA LEU A 258 -10.97 14.56 9.86
C LEU A 258 -10.07 15.28 8.85
N VAL A 259 -9.67 16.50 9.20
CA VAL A 259 -8.54 17.20 8.59
C VAL A 259 -7.46 17.35 9.66
N LEU A 260 -6.31 16.72 9.42
CA LEU A 260 -5.18 16.68 10.35
C LEU A 260 -3.94 17.33 9.71
N ASP A 261 -3.03 17.84 10.55
CA ASP A 261 -1.70 18.27 10.08
C ASP A 261 -0.90 17.06 9.57
N GLU A 262 -0.77 16.01 10.40
CA GLU A 262 -0.05 14.77 10.07
C GLU A 262 -0.88 13.50 10.30
N VAL A 263 -0.39 12.37 9.78
CA VAL A 263 -1.02 11.06 9.99
C VAL A 263 -0.88 10.65 11.47
N PRO A 264 -1.97 10.32 12.17
CA PRO A 264 -1.94 9.98 13.59
C PRO A 264 -1.37 8.56 13.80
N VAL A 265 -0.89 8.28 15.01
CA VAL A 265 -0.39 6.94 15.39
C VAL A 265 -1.51 5.90 15.41
N ALA A 266 -2.71 6.31 15.83
CA ALA A 266 -3.93 5.53 15.74
C ALA A 266 -5.05 6.37 15.15
N LEU A 267 -5.90 5.75 14.32
CA LEU A 267 -7.13 6.36 13.82
C LEU A 267 -8.32 5.63 14.49
N PRO A 268 -9.26 6.34 15.15
CA PRO A 268 -10.56 5.76 15.52
C PRO A 268 -11.45 5.64 14.28
N PRO A 269 -12.56 4.88 14.31
CA PRO A 269 -13.52 4.88 13.21
C PRO A 269 -14.03 6.29 12.90
N VAL A 270 -13.91 6.70 11.65
CA VAL A 270 -14.31 8.01 11.09
C VAL A 270 -14.85 7.83 9.67
N ALA A 271 -15.52 8.83 9.11
CA ALA A 271 -16.12 8.78 7.78
C ALA A 271 -15.13 9.14 6.65
N GLY A 272 -14.04 9.85 6.95
CA GLY A 272 -13.01 10.22 5.99
C GLY A 272 -11.80 10.87 6.65
N LEU A 273 -10.69 10.95 5.91
CA LEU A 273 -9.43 11.54 6.37
C LEU A 273 -8.77 12.41 5.29
N VAL A 274 -8.31 13.58 5.68
CA VAL A 274 -7.43 14.46 4.89
C VAL A 274 -6.24 14.86 5.76
N THR A 275 -5.03 14.85 5.20
CA THR A 275 -3.79 15.18 5.92
C THR A 275 -2.99 16.26 5.17
N GLN A 276 -2.42 17.22 5.91
CA GLN A 276 -1.64 18.32 5.34
C GLN A 276 -0.16 17.97 5.06
N ARG A 277 0.39 16.94 5.72
CA ARG A 277 1.75 16.44 5.51
C ARG A 277 1.76 15.10 4.77
N PRO A 278 2.71 14.85 3.84
CA PRO A 278 2.76 13.60 3.09
C PRO A 278 2.99 12.39 3.99
N SER A 279 2.25 11.31 3.74
CA SER A 279 2.41 10.01 4.39
C SER A 279 2.84 8.93 3.39
N THR A 280 3.35 7.80 3.91
CA THR A 280 3.58 6.60 3.10
C THR A 280 2.24 5.90 2.80
N LEU A 281 2.12 5.29 1.61
CA LEU A 281 0.96 4.48 1.23
C LEU A 281 0.69 3.29 2.18
N LEU A 282 1.73 2.85 2.89
CA LEU A 282 1.70 1.69 3.80
C LEU A 282 1.58 2.06 5.28
N SER A 283 1.29 3.32 5.61
CA SER A 283 0.89 3.66 6.99
C SER A 283 -0.30 2.80 7.42
N HIS A 284 -0.31 2.33 8.68
CA HIS A 284 -1.42 1.53 9.20
C HIS A 284 -2.76 2.27 9.06
N VAL A 285 -2.73 3.59 9.23
CA VAL A 285 -3.87 4.49 8.97
C VAL A 285 -4.43 4.33 7.55
N ASN A 286 -3.61 4.20 6.51
CA ASN A 286 -4.12 3.97 5.15
C ASN A 286 -4.68 2.55 4.96
N LEU A 287 -4.10 1.54 5.62
CA LEU A 287 -4.65 0.19 5.62
C LEU A 287 -5.99 0.10 6.37
N LEU A 288 -6.16 0.86 7.45
CA LEU A 288 -7.44 1.04 8.15
C LEU A 288 -8.45 1.76 7.26
N ALA A 289 -8.07 2.88 6.63
CA ALA A 289 -8.95 3.63 5.72
C ALA A 289 -9.46 2.76 4.54
N LYS A 290 -8.57 1.96 3.92
CA LYS A 290 -8.93 0.95 2.92
C LYS A 290 -9.88 -0.11 3.49
N GLY A 291 -9.57 -0.64 4.67
CA GLY A 291 -10.39 -1.64 5.35
C GLY A 291 -11.80 -1.15 5.70
N TRP A 292 -11.94 0.11 6.08
CA TRP A 292 -13.23 0.75 6.39
C TRP A 292 -13.95 1.31 5.16
N ARG A 293 -13.26 1.38 4.01
CA ARG A 293 -13.72 1.95 2.73
C ARG A 293 -14.07 3.44 2.82
N ILE A 294 -13.19 4.22 3.46
CA ILE A 294 -13.36 5.67 3.60
C ILE A 294 -12.38 6.45 2.69
N PRO A 295 -12.77 7.62 2.15
CA PRO A 295 -11.84 8.49 1.42
C PRO A 295 -10.67 8.92 2.33
N ASN A 296 -9.46 8.82 1.80
CA ASN A 296 -8.22 9.22 2.45
C ASN A 296 -7.30 9.93 1.46
N ALA A 297 -6.83 11.13 1.78
CA ALA A 297 -5.93 11.90 0.92
C ALA A 297 -4.89 12.71 1.71
N TYR A 298 -3.75 12.94 1.06
CA TYR A 298 -2.90 14.09 1.37
C TYR A 298 -3.31 15.27 0.48
N VAL A 299 -3.43 16.45 1.08
CA VAL A 299 -3.76 17.72 0.43
C VAL A 299 -2.85 18.79 1.03
N ARG A 300 -2.02 19.43 0.21
CA ARG A 300 -1.20 20.57 0.66
C ARG A 300 -2.10 21.67 1.20
N ASP A 301 -1.73 22.20 2.37
CA ASP A 301 -2.42 23.28 3.07
C ASP A 301 -3.89 23.02 3.42
N ALA A 302 -4.28 21.74 3.56
CA ALA A 302 -5.64 21.30 3.89
C ALA A 302 -6.31 22.07 5.05
N VAL A 303 -5.58 22.38 6.13
CA VAL A 303 -6.12 23.14 7.28
C VAL A 303 -6.49 24.58 6.92
N ALA A 304 -5.83 25.19 5.95
CA ALA A 304 -6.18 26.51 5.44
C ALA A 304 -7.30 26.40 4.40
N THR A 305 -7.15 25.50 3.42
CA THR A 305 -8.09 25.34 2.29
C THR A 305 -9.47 24.85 2.72
N LEU A 306 -9.57 24.02 3.75
CA LEU A 306 -10.85 23.46 4.22
C LEU A 306 -11.44 24.19 5.44
N ARG A 307 -10.83 25.30 5.87
CA ARG A 307 -11.25 26.05 7.07
C ARG A 307 -12.71 26.52 7.03
N GLU A 308 -13.21 26.88 5.85
CA GLU A 308 -14.61 27.30 5.69
C GLU A 308 -15.62 26.16 5.82
N HIS A 309 -15.17 24.90 5.84
CA HIS A 309 -16.00 23.72 6.02
C HIS A 309 -15.97 23.18 7.45
N ASP A 310 -15.15 23.76 8.35
CA ASP A 310 -14.98 23.23 9.70
C ASP A 310 -16.29 23.28 10.51
N GLY A 311 -16.59 22.17 11.19
CA GLY A 311 -17.86 21.92 11.87
C GLY A 311 -19.09 21.71 10.96
N GLN A 312 -18.97 21.88 9.64
CA GLN A 312 -20.08 21.75 8.69
C GLN A 312 -20.30 20.29 8.27
N TRP A 313 -21.52 19.96 7.87
CA TRP A 313 -21.79 18.72 7.14
C TRP A 313 -21.35 18.87 5.68
N VAL A 314 -20.55 17.93 5.21
CA VAL A 314 -20.02 17.90 3.86
C VAL A 314 -20.11 16.51 3.25
N GLU A 315 -20.09 16.47 1.93
CA GLU A 315 -19.68 15.31 1.16
C GLU A 315 -18.22 15.51 0.70
N LEU A 316 -17.34 14.58 1.08
CA LEU A 316 -15.97 14.49 0.61
C LEU A 316 -15.90 13.42 -0.48
N THR A 317 -15.44 13.81 -1.66
CA THR A 317 -15.12 12.89 -2.77
C THR A 317 -13.62 12.92 -3.03
N VAL A 318 -12.95 11.77 -2.99
CA VAL A 318 -11.52 11.60 -3.33
C VAL A 318 -11.42 10.69 -4.54
N THR A 319 -10.88 11.22 -5.63
CA THR A 319 -10.61 10.51 -6.90
C THR A 319 -9.11 10.31 -7.09
N ASN A 320 -8.70 9.67 -8.19
CA ASN A 320 -7.28 9.49 -8.55
C ASN A 320 -6.51 10.79 -8.77
N ASN A 321 -7.19 11.83 -9.23
CA ASN A 321 -6.54 13.03 -9.78
C ASN A 321 -6.95 14.32 -9.06
N ALA A 322 -8.02 14.28 -8.27
CA ALA A 322 -8.57 15.43 -7.54
C ALA A 322 -9.38 14.99 -6.31
N TYR A 323 -9.63 15.94 -5.41
CA TYR A 323 -10.65 15.83 -4.36
C TYR A 323 -11.69 16.95 -4.52
N GLN A 324 -12.88 16.74 -3.95
CA GLN A 324 -13.94 17.74 -3.88
C GLN A 324 -14.60 17.69 -2.49
N VAL A 325 -14.93 18.86 -1.94
CA VAL A 325 -15.72 19.00 -0.72
C VAL A 325 -16.93 19.86 -1.03
N GLN A 326 -18.13 19.34 -0.77
CA GLN A 326 -19.39 20.05 -1.00
C GLN A 326 -20.18 20.11 0.31
N ARG A 327 -20.67 21.30 0.71
CA ARG A 327 -21.55 21.44 1.88
C ARG A 327 -22.91 20.78 1.60
N ILE A 328 -23.42 20.05 2.59
CA ILE A 328 -24.72 19.37 2.55
C ILE A 328 -25.53 19.68 3.82
N ALA A 329 -26.83 19.42 3.79
CA ALA A 329 -27.63 19.39 5.02
C ALA A 329 -27.20 18.22 5.92
N LYS A 330 -27.35 18.36 7.24
CA LYS A 330 -27.18 17.24 8.17
C LYS A 330 -28.16 16.11 7.80
N PRO A 331 -27.71 14.86 7.60
CA PRO A 331 -28.61 13.74 7.36
C PRO A 331 -29.62 13.58 8.50
N GLU A 332 -30.91 13.45 8.15
CA GLU A 332 -32.01 13.33 9.13
C GLU A 332 -31.98 11.99 9.88
N THR A 333 -31.36 10.97 9.28
CA THR A 333 -31.20 9.64 9.87
C THR A 333 -29.72 9.28 9.99
N ALA A 334 -29.35 8.67 11.12
CA ALA A 334 -28.03 8.06 11.26
C ALA A 334 -27.90 6.87 10.29
N PRO A 335 -26.69 6.61 9.73
CA PRO A 335 -26.49 5.44 8.89
C PRO A 335 -26.83 4.15 9.68
N PRO A 336 -27.50 3.18 9.05
CA PRO A 336 -27.90 1.96 9.73
C PRO A 336 -26.67 1.20 10.26
N PRO A 337 -26.78 0.51 11.41
CA PRO A 337 -25.69 -0.31 11.94
C PRO A 337 -25.28 -1.37 10.92
N LYS A 338 -23.98 -1.60 10.75
CA LYS A 338 -23.49 -2.64 9.83
C LYS A 338 -23.99 -4.01 10.28
N ALA A 339 -24.38 -4.83 9.31
CA ALA A 339 -24.82 -6.19 9.55
C ALA A 339 -23.77 -7.01 10.32
N ALA A 340 -24.22 -7.90 11.20
CA ALA A 340 -23.36 -8.75 12.00
C ALA A 340 -22.43 -9.57 11.10
N ARG A 341 -21.13 -9.49 11.39
CA ARG A 341 -20.07 -10.06 10.56
C ARG A 341 -19.59 -11.38 11.17
N PRO A 342 -19.68 -12.52 10.44
CA PRO A 342 -19.25 -13.80 10.98
C PRO A 342 -17.72 -13.85 11.15
N LEU A 343 -17.28 -14.40 12.28
CA LEU A 343 -15.88 -14.72 12.54
C LEU A 343 -15.57 -16.18 12.16
N PRO A 344 -14.33 -16.48 11.72
CA PRO A 344 -13.85 -17.86 11.63
C PRO A 344 -13.97 -18.58 12.97
N LYS A 345 -14.69 -19.71 12.99
CA LYS A 345 -14.91 -20.50 14.21
C LYS A 345 -13.57 -21.05 14.72
N PRO A 346 -13.11 -20.64 15.93
CA PRO A 346 -11.84 -21.11 16.46
C PRO A 346 -11.94 -22.58 16.88
N ASP A 347 -10.80 -23.26 16.80
CA ASP A 347 -10.60 -24.60 17.32
C ASP A 347 -9.94 -24.49 18.70
N LEU A 348 -10.77 -24.63 19.75
CA LEU A 348 -10.34 -24.59 21.15
C LEU A 348 -9.96 -25.98 21.69
N THR A 349 -9.95 -27.03 20.84
CA THR A 349 -9.52 -28.38 21.26
C THR A 349 -8.00 -28.48 21.33
N VAL A 350 -7.28 -27.69 20.52
CA VAL A 350 -5.81 -27.64 20.49
C VAL A 350 -5.29 -26.78 21.65
N LYS A 351 -4.84 -27.44 22.73
CA LYS A 351 -4.27 -26.79 23.92
C LYS A 351 -2.75 -26.69 23.93
N ALA A 352 -2.06 -27.51 23.15
CA ALA A 352 -0.60 -27.60 23.17
C ALA A 352 0.07 -26.43 22.44
N ILE A 353 1.19 -25.96 22.99
CA ILE A 353 2.08 -24.97 22.35
C ILE A 353 2.62 -25.57 21.05
N LYS A 354 2.56 -24.82 19.94
CA LYS A 354 2.93 -25.33 18.61
C LYS A 354 4.18 -24.65 18.05
N PRO A 355 5.22 -25.38 17.60
CA PRO A 355 6.40 -24.78 16.97
C PRO A 355 6.10 -24.23 15.56
N LEU A 356 6.73 -23.13 15.15
CA LEU A 356 6.61 -22.60 13.77
C LEU A 356 7.06 -23.61 12.72
N SER A 357 8.11 -24.40 13.00
CA SER A 357 8.64 -25.41 12.08
C SER A 357 7.68 -26.55 11.74
N GLY A 358 6.59 -26.72 12.50
CA GLY A 358 5.53 -27.70 12.25
C GLY A 358 4.16 -27.08 11.95
N MET A 359 4.11 -25.79 11.62
CA MET A 359 2.86 -25.08 11.29
C MET A 359 2.60 -25.01 9.79
N VAL A 360 1.32 -25.10 9.42
CA VAL A 360 0.80 -24.90 8.07
C VAL A 360 -0.43 -23.99 8.12
N THR A 361 -0.90 -23.50 6.98
CA THR A 361 -2.00 -22.51 6.89
C THR A 361 -3.30 -22.92 7.63
N ARG A 362 -3.62 -24.22 7.72
CA ARG A 362 -4.80 -24.73 8.44
C ARG A 362 -4.76 -24.48 9.96
N ASP A 363 -3.57 -24.26 10.52
CA ASP A 363 -3.36 -24.04 11.94
C ASP A 363 -3.83 -22.65 12.39
N SER A 364 -4.16 -21.76 11.43
CA SER A 364 -4.85 -20.49 11.68
C SER A 364 -6.12 -20.63 12.52
N ARG A 365 -6.77 -21.81 12.48
CA ARG A 365 -7.94 -22.15 13.32
C ARG A 365 -7.66 -22.18 14.82
N HIS A 366 -6.41 -22.38 15.25
CA HIS A 366 -6.01 -22.38 16.67
C HIS A 366 -4.84 -21.44 17.00
N CYS A 367 -4.12 -20.94 16.00
CA CYS A 367 -2.96 -20.07 16.13
C CYS A 367 -3.07 -18.71 15.42
N GLY A 368 -4.21 -18.40 14.79
CA GLY A 368 -4.40 -17.19 14.00
C GLY A 368 -3.60 -17.17 12.69
N VAL A 369 -3.97 -16.25 11.79
CA VAL A 369 -3.43 -16.23 10.41
C VAL A 369 -1.93 -15.92 10.38
N LYS A 370 -1.46 -15.00 11.24
CA LYS A 370 -0.07 -14.55 11.28
C LYS A 370 0.92 -15.68 11.56
N ALA A 371 0.71 -16.42 12.65
CA ALA A 371 1.58 -17.54 13.01
C ALA A 371 1.52 -18.68 11.99
N ALA A 372 0.33 -18.98 11.46
CA ALA A 372 0.14 -20.06 10.48
C ALA A 372 0.81 -19.76 9.13
N ASN A 373 0.74 -18.52 8.64
CA ASN A 373 1.42 -18.09 7.42
C ASN A 373 2.95 -18.13 7.58
N LEU A 374 3.46 -17.65 8.73
CA LEU A 374 4.90 -17.72 9.02
C LEU A 374 5.41 -19.15 9.12
N GLY A 375 4.66 -20.07 9.74
CA GLY A 375 5.00 -21.49 9.76
C GLY A 375 5.07 -22.09 8.36
N ALA A 376 4.04 -21.86 7.55
CA ALA A 376 4.00 -22.33 6.16
C ALA A 376 5.15 -21.78 5.30
N LEU A 377 5.58 -20.53 5.54
CA LEU A 377 6.74 -19.94 4.87
C LEU A 377 8.07 -20.51 5.39
N LYS A 378 8.20 -20.76 6.70
CA LYS A 378 9.46 -21.24 7.32
C LYS A 378 9.97 -22.53 6.66
N SER A 379 9.07 -23.42 6.23
CA SER A 379 9.41 -24.67 5.52
C SER A 379 9.62 -24.53 4.00
N ALA A 380 9.39 -23.35 3.42
CA ALA A 380 9.22 -23.17 1.97
C ALA A 380 10.03 -22.02 1.34
N LEU A 381 10.67 -21.17 2.15
CA LEU A 381 11.56 -20.09 1.70
C LEU A 381 12.91 -20.60 1.17
N PRO A 382 13.59 -19.85 0.27
CA PRO A 382 14.93 -20.16 -0.21
C PRO A 382 15.99 -19.90 0.88
N PRO A 383 17.23 -20.43 0.76
CA PRO A 383 18.31 -20.13 1.72
C PRO A 383 18.63 -18.64 1.91
N ALA A 384 18.30 -17.79 0.92
CA ALA A 384 18.47 -16.34 0.98
C ALA A 384 17.41 -15.60 1.82
N ALA A 385 16.39 -16.29 2.34
CA ALA A 385 15.41 -15.72 3.25
C ALA A 385 14.92 -16.71 4.30
N THR A 386 14.75 -16.27 5.54
CA THR A 386 14.35 -17.15 6.65
C THR A 386 13.21 -16.54 7.48
N VAL A 387 12.47 -17.38 8.20
CA VAL A 387 11.52 -16.94 9.23
C VAL A 387 12.19 -17.13 10.60
N PRO A 388 12.38 -16.07 11.41
CA PRO A 388 12.92 -16.18 12.77
C PRO A 388 12.14 -17.22 13.59
N ASP A 389 12.86 -18.01 14.39
CA ASP A 389 12.22 -19.16 15.04
C ASP A 389 11.31 -18.78 16.20
N GLY A 390 10.33 -19.64 16.49
CA GLY A 390 9.28 -19.31 17.44
C GLY A 390 8.22 -20.39 17.60
N PHE A 391 7.23 -20.09 18.44
CA PHE A 391 6.09 -20.94 18.74
C PHE A 391 4.81 -20.12 18.98
N CYS A 392 3.67 -20.79 18.79
CA CYS A 392 2.34 -20.27 19.06
C CYS A 392 1.81 -20.82 20.38
N ILE A 393 1.29 -19.93 21.22
CA ILE A 393 0.38 -20.21 22.32
C ILE A 393 -1.06 -20.15 21.76
N PRO A 394 -1.83 -21.26 21.76
CA PRO A 394 -3.07 -21.36 20.99
C PRO A 394 -4.28 -20.70 21.67
N PHE A 395 -5.33 -20.44 20.87
CA PHE A 395 -6.61 -19.84 21.31
C PHE A 395 -7.23 -20.50 22.54
N ALA A 396 -7.04 -21.80 22.74
CA ALA A 396 -7.58 -22.52 23.90
C ALA A 396 -7.04 -22.00 25.24
N GLN A 397 -5.78 -21.55 25.30
CA GLN A 397 -5.18 -21.01 26.52
C GLN A 397 -5.72 -19.60 26.83
N TYR A 398 -5.89 -18.76 25.80
CA TYR A 398 -6.58 -17.47 25.90
C TYR A 398 -8.01 -17.64 26.43
N ALA A 399 -8.78 -18.55 25.82
CA ALA A 399 -10.18 -18.76 26.17
C ALA A 399 -10.34 -19.26 27.63
N ALA A 400 -9.45 -20.14 28.09
CA ALA A 400 -9.44 -20.60 29.48
C ALA A 400 -9.13 -19.45 30.46
N PHE A 401 -8.09 -18.66 30.19
CA PHE A 401 -7.69 -17.54 31.03
C PHE A 401 -8.77 -16.44 31.12
N MET A 402 -9.37 -16.07 29.99
CA MET A 402 -10.46 -15.09 29.96
C MET A 402 -11.73 -15.60 30.66
N ALA A 403 -12.01 -16.90 30.60
CA ALA A 403 -13.13 -17.51 31.33
C ALA A 403 -12.90 -17.50 32.85
N GLN A 404 -11.67 -17.80 33.31
CA GLN A 404 -11.29 -17.72 34.73
C GLN A 404 -11.50 -16.30 35.29
N LEU A 405 -11.12 -15.28 34.54
CA LEU A 405 -11.30 -13.87 34.90
C LEU A 405 -12.71 -13.33 34.63
N ARG A 406 -13.64 -14.17 34.14
CA ARG A 406 -15.02 -13.82 33.76
C ARG A 406 -15.12 -12.64 32.77
N VAL A 407 -14.09 -12.46 31.93
CA VAL A 407 -13.99 -11.33 30.98
C VAL A 407 -15.16 -11.30 29.99
N PRO A 408 -15.64 -12.42 29.42
CA PRO A 408 -16.82 -12.41 28.55
C PRO A 408 -18.07 -11.89 29.25
N GLN A 409 -18.30 -12.26 30.51
CA GLN A 409 -19.45 -11.81 31.29
C GLN A 409 -19.33 -10.32 31.65
N ARG A 410 -18.12 -9.84 31.94
CA ARG A 410 -17.85 -8.41 32.19
C ARG A 410 -18.10 -7.55 30.96
N ILE A 411 -17.63 -7.98 29.78
CA ILE A 411 -17.91 -7.30 28.51
C ILE A 411 -19.40 -7.30 28.21
N ALA A 412 -20.09 -8.43 28.34
CA ALA A 412 -21.53 -8.50 28.11
C ALA A 412 -22.30 -7.54 29.05
N ALA A 413 -21.90 -7.43 30.31
CA ALA A 413 -22.49 -6.48 31.26
C ALA A 413 -22.20 -5.00 30.89
N LEU A 414 -21.01 -4.69 30.37
CA LEU A 414 -20.68 -3.36 29.85
C LEU A 414 -21.54 -3.02 28.61
N GLU A 415 -21.69 -3.96 27.68
CA GLU A 415 -22.48 -3.78 26.45
C GLU A 415 -23.99 -3.56 26.70
N GLN A 416 -24.52 -3.97 27.85
CA GLN A 416 -25.91 -3.66 28.25
C GLN A 416 -26.09 -2.25 28.82
N ARG A 417 -25.01 -1.51 29.15
CA ARG A 417 -25.13 -0.17 29.74
C ARG A 417 -25.27 0.90 28.67
N ALA A 418 -26.25 1.79 28.85
CA ALA A 418 -26.54 2.88 27.92
C ALA A 418 -25.41 3.94 27.86
N ASP A 419 -24.72 4.20 28.98
CA ASP A 419 -23.57 5.11 29.03
C ASP A 419 -22.39 4.54 28.23
N PHE A 420 -22.06 3.26 28.43
CA PHE A 420 -21.04 2.57 27.64
C PHE A 420 -21.41 2.49 26.15
N ALA A 421 -22.69 2.27 25.80
CA ALA A 421 -23.11 2.27 24.40
C ALA A 421 -22.92 3.64 23.70
N SER A 422 -23.19 4.74 24.41
CA SER A 422 -23.22 6.10 23.86
C SER A 422 -21.91 6.87 24.02
N ASP A 423 -21.25 6.85 25.19
CA ASP A 423 -20.09 7.68 25.53
C ASP A 423 -18.74 6.98 25.24
N ALA A 424 -17.93 7.61 24.39
CA ALA A 424 -16.58 7.17 24.04
C ALA A 424 -15.59 7.16 25.21
N ASN A 425 -15.71 8.11 26.14
CA ASN A 425 -14.83 8.23 27.30
C ASN A 425 -15.12 7.12 28.33
N VAL A 426 -16.41 6.84 28.58
CA VAL A 426 -16.82 5.70 29.42
C VAL A 426 -16.26 4.41 28.84
N ARG A 427 -16.42 4.15 27.54
CA ARG A 427 -15.81 2.96 26.90
C ARG A 427 -14.30 2.91 27.07
N ARG A 428 -13.60 4.02 26.82
CA ARG A 428 -12.13 4.09 26.92
C ARG A 428 -11.66 3.77 28.34
N ALA A 429 -12.30 4.32 29.37
CA ALA A 429 -11.96 4.09 30.77
C ALA A 429 -12.25 2.64 31.22
N GLU A 430 -13.46 2.13 30.94
CA GLU A 430 -13.89 0.77 31.32
C GLU A 430 -13.03 -0.32 30.63
N LEU A 431 -12.71 -0.15 29.35
CA LEU A 431 -11.82 -1.05 28.62
C LEU A 431 -10.37 -0.96 29.14
N ALA A 432 -9.89 0.23 29.54
CA ALA A 432 -8.58 0.37 30.16
C ALA A 432 -8.49 -0.33 31.52
N ALA A 433 -9.52 -0.21 32.36
CA ALA A 433 -9.61 -0.93 33.64
C ALA A 433 -9.63 -2.46 33.44
N LEU A 434 -10.50 -2.96 32.55
CA LEU A 434 -10.55 -4.38 32.18
C LEU A 434 -9.19 -4.91 31.71
N ARG A 435 -8.45 -4.13 30.93
CA ARG A 435 -7.10 -4.49 30.46
C ARG A 435 -6.09 -4.58 31.60
N GLN A 436 -6.13 -3.66 32.57
CA GLN A 436 -5.24 -3.72 33.73
C GLN A 436 -5.48 -5.00 34.54
N ASP A 437 -6.73 -5.37 34.79
CA ASP A 437 -7.05 -6.63 35.49
C ASP A 437 -6.51 -7.86 34.76
N ILE A 438 -6.61 -7.90 33.43
CA ILE A 438 -6.07 -9.00 32.60
C ILE A 438 -4.54 -9.08 32.68
N ILE A 439 -3.86 -7.92 32.75
CA ILE A 439 -2.39 -7.81 32.81
C ILE A 439 -1.85 -8.13 34.21
N GLN A 440 -2.59 -7.78 35.25
CA GLN A 440 -2.17 -7.94 36.65
C GLN A 440 -2.61 -9.28 37.27
N ALA A 441 -3.52 -10.01 36.63
CA ALA A 441 -3.95 -11.33 37.08
C ALA A 441 -2.78 -12.34 37.13
N GLN A 442 -2.73 -13.13 38.20
CA GLN A 442 -1.74 -14.19 38.36
C GLN A 442 -1.84 -15.19 37.19
N PRO A 443 -0.74 -15.48 36.45
CA PRO A 443 -0.76 -16.50 35.41
C PRO A 443 -0.92 -17.90 36.02
N ASP A 444 -1.49 -18.83 35.26
CA ASP A 444 -1.50 -20.26 35.61
C ASP A 444 -0.05 -20.76 35.72
N PRO A 445 0.41 -21.26 36.89
CA PRO A 445 1.81 -21.66 37.08
C PRO A 445 2.28 -22.77 36.15
N ALA A 446 1.38 -23.67 35.71
CA ALA A 446 1.73 -24.75 34.79
C ALA A 446 1.85 -24.23 33.35
N LEU A 447 1.02 -23.27 32.94
CA LEU A 447 1.16 -22.62 31.63
C LEU A 447 2.43 -21.77 31.56
N ASP A 448 2.70 -20.97 32.59
CA ASP A 448 3.91 -20.14 32.67
C ASP A 448 5.19 -20.99 32.63
N ALA A 449 5.24 -22.07 33.43
CA ALA A 449 6.33 -23.04 33.38
C ALA A 449 6.51 -23.65 31.98
N ALA A 450 5.42 -24.04 31.31
CA ALA A 450 5.47 -24.60 29.95
C ALA A 450 5.93 -23.57 28.89
N TRP A 451 5.53 -22.30 29.01
CA TRP A 451 5.99 -21.22 28.12
C TRP A 451 7.49 -20.98 28.28
N ARG A 452 7.98 -20.90 29.54
CA ARG A 452 9.41 -20.73 29.86
C ARG A 452 10.24 -21.93 29.41
N GLU A 453 9.79 -23.16 29.68
CA GLU A 453 10.45 -24.38 29.23
C GLU A 453 10.59 -24.39 27.70
N ARG A 454 9.51 -24.05 26.97
CA ARG A 454 9.54 -23.98 25.51
C ARG A 454 10.50 -22.89 25.01
N TRP A 455 10.48 -21.71 25.62
CA TRP A 455 11.38 -20.61 25.29
C TRP A 455 12.85 -21.02 25.47
N GLN A 456 13.20 -21.61 26.62
CA GLN A 456 14.57 -22.07 26.89
C GLN A 456 15.00 -23.19 25.95
N LYS A 457 14.19 -24.26 25.80
CA LYS A 457 14.57 -25.42 24.97
C LYS A 457 14.60 -25.15 23.47
N GLN A 458 13.71 -24.30 22.94
CA GLN A 458 13.65 -24.01 21.50
C GLN A 458 14.50 -22.81 21.10
N LEU A 459 14.39 -21.69 21.82
CA LEU A 459 14.96 -20.41 21.42
C LEU A 459 16.19 -20.00 22.26
N GLN A 460 16.65 -20.90 23.15
CA GLN A 460 17.88 -20.77 23.94
C GLN A 460 17.90 -19.54 24.87
N GLY A 461 16.73 -19.15 25.38
CA GLY A 461 16.58 -17.96 26.24
C GLY A 461 16.90 -16.63 25.54
N ARG A 462 17.12 -16.61 24.22
CA ARG A 462 17.35 -15.39 23.45
C ARG A 462 16.12 -14.49 23.49
N GLY A 463 16.32 -13.17 23.39
CA GLY A 463 15.23 -12.18 23.37
C GLY A 463 14.14 -12.52 22.34
N VAL A 464 12.87 -12.34 22.72
CA VAL A 464 11.70 -12.68 21.89
C VAL A 464 10.73 -11.51 21.75
N PHE A 465 10.09 -11.40 20.59
CA PHE A 465 8.92 -10.56 20.38
C PHE A 465 7.67 -11.40 20.64
N VAL A 466 6.74 -10.84 21.41
CA VAL A 466 5.48 -11.48 21.78
C VAL A 466 4.37 -10.75 21.01
N ARG A 467 3.80 -11.42 20.01
CA ARG A 467 2.99 -10.79 18.93
C ARG A 467 1.56 -11.33 18.91
N SER A 468 0.61 -10.48 18.53
CA SER A 468 -0.78 -10.86 18.27
C SER A 468 -0.92 -11.80 17.07
N SER A 469 -1.90 -12.70 17.14
CA SER A 469 -2.35 -13.54 16.03
C SER A 469 -3.79 -13.97 16.31
N SER A 470 -4.78 -13.15 15.95
CA SER A 470 -6.20 -13.39 16.32
C SER A 470 -7.00 -14.14 15.24
N ASN A 471 -8.23 -14.57 15.57
CA ASN A 471 -9.20 -15.04 14.57
C ASN A 471 -9.95 -13.90 13.85
N SER A 472 -9.72 -12.64 14.24
CA SER A 472 -10.32 -11.44 13.65
C SER A 472 -9.34 -10.60 12.82
N GLU A 473 -8.03 -10.91 12.85
CA GLU A 473 -7.04 -10.30 11.96
C GLU A 473 -7.29 -10.72 10.49
N ASP A 474 -6.95 -9.85 9.56
CA ASP A 474 -6.94 -10.08 8.09
C ASP A 474 -8.25 -10.65 7.48
N LEU A 475 -9.41 -10.25 8.03
CA LEU A 475 -10.72 -10.58 7.43
C LEU A 475 -11.00 -9.70 6.18
N PRO A 476 -11.75 -10.18 5.17
CA PRO A 476 -12.02 -9.41 3.94
C PRO A 476 -12.68 -8.04 4.20
N GLY A 477 -11.96 -6.93 4.09
CA GLY A 477 -12.47 -5.60 4.46
C GLY A 477 -12.58 -5.38 5.98
N PHE A 478 -11.66 -5.93 6.76
CA PHE A 478 -11.35 -5.50 8.11
C PHE A 478 -9.87 -5.78 8.38
N SER A 479 -9.07 -4.73 8.62
CA SER A 479 -7.64 -4.86 8.87
C SER A 479 -7.34 -4.86 10.36
N GLY A 480 -6.51 -5.82 10.81
CA GLY A 480 -5.96 -5.83 12.17
C GLY A 480 -4.73 -4.93 12.34
N ALA A 481 -4.25 -4.29 11.26
CA ALA A 481 -3.10 -3.41 11.26
C ALA A 481 -3.28 -2.26 12.26
N GLY A 482 -2.25 -1.98 13.07
CA GLY A 482 -2.33 -0.93 14.09
C GLY A 482 -3.19 -1.25 15.33
N LEU A 483 -4.06 -2.26 15.33
CA LEU A 483 -5.05 -2.45 16.42
C LEU A 483 -4.49 -3.14 17.67
N TYR A 484 -3.72 -4.21 17.51
CA TYR A 484 -3.25 -5.06 18.62
C TYR A 484 -1.84 -4.69 19.09
N THR A 485 -1.49 -5.15 20.30
CA THR A 485 -0.19 -4.88 20.92
C THR A 485 0.82 -5.96 20.54
N THR A 486 2.08 -5.56 20.38
CA THR A 486 3.24 -6.46 20.34
C THR A 486 4.21 -5.99 21.41
N VAL A 487 4.69 -6.90 22.24
CA VAL A 487 5.72 -6.60 23.25
C VAL A 487 7.08 -6.95 22.62
N PRO A 488 7.96 -5.95 22.39
CA PRO A 488 9.25 -6.19 21.74
C PRO A 488 10.28 -6.71 22.75
N ASN A 489 11.14 -7.62 22.27
CA ASN A 489 12.39 -8.02 22.92
C ASN A 489 12.28 -8.31 24.44
N VAL A 490 11.42 -9.26 24.80
CA VAL A 490 11.38 -9.84 26.15
C VAL A 490 12.63 -10.71 26.33
N THR A 491 13.48 -10.37 27.30
CA THR A 491 14.74 -11.08 27.61
C THR A 491 14.71 -11.81 28.95
N GLN A 492 13.89 -11.35 29.90
CA GLN A 492 13.76 -11.94 31.23
C GLN A 492 12.67 -13.02 31.27
N ALA A 493 12.96 -14.14 31.94
CA ALA A 493 12.08 -15.31 31.99
C ALA A 493 10.70 -15.01 32.61
N ASP A 494 10.68 -14.13 33.62
CA ASP A 494 9.50 -13.68 34.38
C ASP A 494 8.62 -12.67 33.62
N ALA A 495 9.21 -11.88 32.74
CA ALA A 495 8.48 -10.96 31.88
C ALA A 495 7.64 -11.66 30.78
N LEU A 496 7.85 -12.96 30.47
CA LEU A 496 7.13 -13.63 29.39
C LEU A 496 5.63 -13.77 29.66
N ALA A 497 5.22 -14.18 30.87
CA ALA A 497 3.81 -14.32 31.21
C ALA A 497 3.07 -12.97 31.10
N GLN A 498 3.65 -11.91 31.66
CA GLN A 498 3.11 -10.55 31.59
C GLN A 498 3.04 -10.04 30.14
N ALA A 499 4.02 -10.37 29.30
CA ALA A 499 3.98 -10.03 27.88
C ALA A 499 2.86 -10.78 27.12
N VAL A 500 2.64 -12.06 27.40
CA VAL A 500 1.52 -12.85 26.84
C VAL A 500 0.19 -12.24 27.26
N GLN A 501 0.02 -11.92 28.55
CA GLN A 501 -1.18 -11.26 29.10
C GLN A 501 -1.40 -9.86 28.51
N THR A 502 -0.34 -9.10 28.23
CA THR A 502 -0.41 -7.78 27.58
C THR A 502 -0.90 -7.88 26.14
N VAL A 503 -0.48 -8.90 25.39
CA VAL A 503 -1.00 -9.17 24.04
C VAL A 503 -2.45 -9.65 24.10
N TRP A 504 -2.81 -10.51 25.06
CA TRP A 504 -4.18 -10.95 25.28
C TRP A 504 -5.13 -9.80 25.67
N ALA A 505 -4.71 -8.93 26.59
CA ALA A 505 -5.44 -7.72 26.97
C ALA A 505 -5.64 -6.77 25.78
N SER A 506 -4.73 -6.77 24.80
CA SER A 506 -4.84 -5.91 23.62
C SER A 506 -6.05 -6.20 22.72
N VAL A 507 -6.72 -7.34 22.89
CA VAL A 507 -8.05 -7.59 22.33
C VAL A 507 -9.01 -6.45 22.70
N TYR A 508 -8.88 -5.87 23.89
CA TYR A 508 -9.70 -4.80 24.43
C TYR A 508 -9.02 -3.42 24.37
N ASN A 509 -7.99 -3.23 23.52
CA ASN A 509 -7.55 -1.88 23.15
C ASN A 509 -8.78 -1.10 22.65
N TYR A 510 -8.94 0.17 23.04
CA TYR A 510 -10.11 0.98 22.67
C TYR A 510 -10.30 1.02 21.15
N GLU A 511 -9.20 1.22 20.44
CA GLU A 511 -9.13 1.31 18.98
C GLU A 511 -9.51 -0.03 18.33
N ALA A 512 -9.08 -1.16 18.90
CA ALA A 512 -9.44 -2.49 18.44
C ALA A 512 -10.92 -2.82 18.70
N TYR A 513 -11.44 -2.42 19.86
CA TYR A 513 -12.84 -2.58 20.24
C TYR A 513 -13.76 -1.79 19.31
N GLU A 514 -13.47 -0.50 19.12
CA GLU A 514 -14.20 0.42 18.25
C GLU A 514 -14.15 -0.01 16.78
N ALA A 515 -12.98 -0.41 16.27
CA ALA A 515 -12.85 -0.91 14.90
C ALA A 515 -13.72 -2.16 14.68
N ARG A 516 -13.75 -3.11 15.63
CA ARG A 516 -14.63 -4.29 15.55
C ARG A 516 -16.11 -3.92 15.62
N ARG A 517 -16.48 -3.02 16.54
CA ARG A 517 -17.85 -2.48 16.68
C ARG A 517 -18.33 -1.83 15.38
N ALA A 518 -17.51 -0.95 14.79
CA ALA A 518 -17.77 -0.29 13.50
C ALA A 518 -17.72 -1.23 12.28
N ALA A 519 -17.25 -2.47 12.46
CA ALA A 519 -17.24 -3.53 11.44
C ALA A 519 -18.33 -4.59 11.65
N GLY A 520 -19.20 -4.45 12.66
CA GLY A 520 -20.24 -5.42 13.00
C GLY A 520 -19.71 -6.74 13.58
N ILE A 521 -18.49 -6.74 14.13
CA ILE A 521 -17.85 -7.92 14.72
C ILE A 521 -18.20 -8.00 16.21
N GLY A 522 -18.84 -9.09 16.62
CA GLY A 522 -19.13 -9.38 18.04
C GLY A 522 -17.85 -9.57 18.86
N GLN A 523 -17.84 -9.03 20.07
CA GLN A 523 -16.65 -8.99 20.94
C GLN A 523 -16.40 -10.34 21.64
N ASP A 524 -17.45 -11.13 21.82
CA ASP A 524 -17.50 -12.46 22.42
C ASP A 524 -16.81 -13.54 21.58
N GLY A 525 -16.90 -13.43 20.24
CA GLY A 525 -16.34 -14.40 19.30
C GLY A 525 -14.84 -14.24 19.02
N VAL A 526 -14.17 -13.24 19.61
CA VAL A 526 -12.77 -12.91 19.32
C VAL A 526 -11.83 -13.65 20.28
N VAL A 527 -10.88 -14.38 19.70
CA VAL A 527 -9.83 -15.08 20.42
C VAL A 527 -8.44 -14.73 19.89
N MET A 528 -7.46 -14.66 20.79
CA MET A 528 -6.10 -14.22 20.51
C MET A 528 -5.09 -15.34 20.80
N ALA A 529 -4.42 -15.84 19.77
CA ALA A 529 -3.22 -16.64 19.94
C ALA A 529 -2.02 -15.70 20.04
N VAL A 530 -0.94 -16.19 20.65
CA VAL A 530 0.27 -15.39 20.84
C VAL A 530 1.44 -16.09 20.16
N LEU A 531 2.07 -15.36 19.24
CA LEU A 531 3.30 -15.78 18.58
C LEU A 531 4.48 -15.27 19.40
N VAL A 532 5.23 -16.19 20.00
CA VAL A 532 6.53 -15.91 20.64
C VAL A 532 7.61 -16.23 19.62
N GLN A 533 8.32 -15.21 19.13
CA GLN A 533 9.27 -15.32 18.02
C GLN A 533 10.59 -14.64 18.39
N GLN A 534 11.73 -15.19 17.98
CA GLN A 534 13.05 -14.60 18.23
C GLN A 534 13.13 -13.15 17.72
N ALA A 535 13.65 -12.27 18.58
CA ALA A 535 13.98 -10.90 18.23
C ALA A 535 15.07 -10.90 17.14
N ALA A 536 14.82 -10.18 16.06
CA ALA A 536 15.77 -9.96 14.98
C ALA A 536 16.43 -8.60 15.18
N ALA A 537 17.67 -8.56 15.69
CA ALA A 537 18.48 -7.34 15.71
C ALA A 537 18.86 -6.99 14.25
N SER A 538 18.06 -6.14 13.61
CA SER A 538 18.11 -5.87 12.18
C SER A 538 18.77 -4.55 11.84
N ASP A 539 19.59 -4.52 10.79
CA ASP A 539 20.24 -3.32 10.28
C ASP A 539 19.24 -2.40 9.57
N SER A 540 18.29 -3.02 8.86
CA SER A 540 17.13 -2.35 8.26
C SER A 540 15.91 -3.25 8.30
N SER A 541 14.74 -2.63 8.23
CA SER A 541 13.45 -3.31 8.23
C SER A 541 12.41 -2.49 7.52
N GLY A 542 11.27 -3.11 7.22
CA GLY A 542 10.19 -2.40 6.56
C GLY A 542 9.12 -3.32 6.00
N VAL A 543 8.45 -2.83 4.97
CA VAL A 543 7.28 -3.47 4.37
C VAL A 543 7.41 -3.48 2.85
N MET A 544 6.99 -4.56 2.21
CA MET A 544 7.08 -4.77 0.77
C MET A 544 5.74 -5.24 0.21
N ILE A 545 5.33 -4.64 -0.91
CA ILE A 545 4.16 -5.06 -1.68
C ILE A 545 4.64 -5.71 -2.96
N THR A 546 4.18 -6.93 -3.25
CA THR A 546 4.58 -7.71 -4.44
C THR A 546 3.90 -7.27 -5.75
N ARG A 547 3.42 -6.03 -5.79
CA ARG A 547 2.81 -5.33 -6.94
C ARG A 547 3.08 -3.84 -6.82
N ASP A 548 2.77 -3.11 -7.88
CA ASP A 548 2.60 -1.67 -7.80
C ASP A 548 1.32 -1.32 -7.01
N PRO A 549 1.39 -0.53 -5.92
CA PRO A 549 0.20 -0.07 -5.21
C PRO A 549 -0.48 1.13 -5.90
N PHE A 550 0.23 1.83 -6.79
CA PHE A 550 -0.23 3.02 -7.53
C PHE A 550 -0.93 2.63 -8.84
N ASP A 551 -0.38 1.66 -9.59
CA ASP A 551 -0.93 1.20 -10.87
C ASP A 551 -0.86 -0.33 -11.03
N ALA A 552 -1.96 -1.03 -10.75
CA ALA A 552 -2.08 -2.48 -10.84
C ALA A 552 -1.79 -3.07 -12.24
N SER A 553 -1.72 -2.26 -13.31
CA SER A 553 -1.29 -2.72 -14.63
C SER A 553 0.20 -3.11 -14.66
N ARG A 554 1.04 -2.55 -13.76
CA ARG A 554 2.49 -2.71 -13.70
C ARG A 554 2.91 -4.01 -13.00
N ARG A 555 2.55 -5.15 -13.61
CA ARG A 555 2.72 -6.52 -13.10
C ARG A 555 4.14 -6.94 -12.68
N TYR A 556 5.17 -6.19 -13.08
CA TYR A 556 6.58 -6.47 -12.78
C TYR A 556 7.17 -5.62 -11.66
N VAL A 557 6.37 -4.74 -11.05
CA VAL A 557 6.81 -3.81 -10.01
C VAL A 557 6.63 -4.41 -8.62
N THR A 558 7.57 -4.11 -7.74
CA THR A 558 7.51 -4.33 -6.29
C THR A 558 7.73 -2.98 -5.61
N TYR A 559 6.85 -2.59 -4.69
CA TYR A 559 7.04 -1.42 -3.84
C TYR A 559 7.68 -1.85 -2.52
N ILE A 560 8.66 -1.08 -2.04
CA ILE A 560 9.37 -1.33 -0.79
C ILE A 560 9.42 -0.02 0.02
N SER A 561 9.01 -0.07 1.28
CA SER A 561 9.23 0.97 2.28
C SER A 561 10.23 0.44 3.30
N ALA A 562 11.23 1.25 3.67
CA ALA A 562 12.38 0.84 4.48
C ALA A 562 12.80 1.90 5.51
N LYS A 563 13.23 1.41 6.68
CA LYS A 563 13.79 2.16 7.80
C LYS A 563 15.04 1.45 8.33
N ARG A 564 15.88 2.17 9.09
CA ARG A 564 17.03 1.57 9.78
C ARG A 564 16.59 0.97 11.13
N GLY A 565 17.30 -0.06 11.59
CA GLY A 565 17.00 -0.71 12.86
C GLY A 565 15.74 -1.59 12.84
N LEU A 566 15.09 -1.69 14.00
CA LEU A 566 13.92 -2.53 14.27
C LEU A 566 12.61 -1.94 13.76
N GLY A 567 11.86 -2.74 13.01
CA GLY A 567 10.54 -2.39 12.47
C GLY A 567 9.41 -2.61 13.47
N ILE A 568 9.44 -1.90 14.61
CA ILE A 568 8.34 -1.92 15.58
C ILE A 568 7.48 -0.66 15.53
N LYS A 569 6.34 -0.72 16.22
CA LYS A 569 5.15 0.14 16.12
C LYS A 569 5.29 1.60 16.65
N VAL A 570 6.51 2.12 16.70
CA VAL A 570 6.88 3.49 17.13
C VAL A 570 8.15 3.80 16.34
N VAL A 571 8.28 4.80 15.47
CA VAL A 571 7.55 6.06 15.29
C VAL A 571 6.80 6.06 13.95
N GLU A 572 5.47 6.03 13.99
CA GLU A 572 4.62 6.20 12.80
C GLU A 572 4.30 7.70 12.57
N GLY A 573 4.12 8.10 11.31
CA GLY A 573 3.65 9.44 10.92
C GLY A 573 4.69 10.56 10.85
N LYS A 574 5.48 10.78 11.92
CA LYS A 574 6.27 12.03 12.07
C LYS A 574 7.41 12.25 11.08
N ARG A 575 8.01 11.19 10.56
CA ARG A 575 9.19 11.28 9.65
C ARG A 575 9.08 10.26 8.52
N GLN A 576 9.55 10.68 7.34
CA GLN A 576 9.40 9.97 6.08
C GLN A 576 10.39 8.79 6.00
N ALA A 577 9.89 7.59 5.71
CA ALA A 577 10.70 6.41 5.43
C ALA A 577 11.31 6.47 4.02
N GLU A 578 12.34 5.65 3.75
CA GLU A 578 12.79 5.45 2.37
C GLU A 578 11.74 4.62 1.61
N GLN A 579 11.30 5.10 0.44
CA GLN A 579 10.31 4.42 -0.39
C GLN A 579 10.86 4.22 -1.80
N LEU A 580 10.81 2.99 -2.27
CA LEU A 580 11.42 2.55 -3.52
C LEU A 580 10.44 1.73 -4.36
N MET A 581 10.54 1.82 -5.67
CA MET A 581 9.86 0.93 -6.61
C MET A 581 10.90 0.19 -7.44
N TYR A 582 10.82 -1.13 -7.47
CA TYR A 582 11.72 -1.97 -8.27
C TYR A 582 10.95 -2.66 -9.39
N SER A 583 11.44 -2.51 -10.63
CA SER A 583 10.92 -3.23 -11.78
C SER A 583 11.75 -4.48 -12.06
N SER A 584 11.18 -5.65 -11.81
CA SER A 584 11.80 -6.94 -12.12
C SER A 584 12.05 -7.16 -13.62
N TRP A 585 11.38 -6.39 -14.49
CA TRP A 585 11.57 -6.40 -15.94
C TRP A 585 12.74 -5.50 -16.38
N SER A 586 12.79 -4.23 -15.94
CA SER A 586 13.84 -3.29 -16.36
C SER A 586 15.13 -3.40 -15.54
N LYS A 587 15.03 -4.00 -14.34
CA LYS A 587 16.03 -4.02 -13.25
C LYS A 587 16.32 -2.64 -12.63
N ALA A 588 15.49 -1.64 -12.92
CA ALA A 588 15.63 -0.30 -12.35
C ALA A 588 15.02 -0.21 -10.94
N VAL A 589 15.70 0.54 -10.06
CA VAL A 589 15.16 1.03 -8.79
C VAL A 589 14.78 2.50 -9.00
N GLN A 590 13.55 2.87 -8.64
CA GLN A 590 13.05 4.24 -8.64
C GLN A 590 12.91 4.71 -7.19
N VAL A 591 13.48 5.86 -6.86
CA VAL A 591 13.40 6.46 -5.52
C VAL A 591 12.18 7.36 -5.44
N LEU A 592 11.22 7.04 -4.57
CA LEU A 592 10.08 7.92 -4.30
C LEU A 592 10.41 8.89 -3.16
N THR A 593 11.01 8.41 -2.08
CA THR A 593 11.46 9.22 -0.94
C THR A 593 12.72 8.61 -0.34
N ARG A 594 13.64 9.42 0.17
CA ARG A 594 14.74 8.96 1.05
C ARG A 594 14.31 9.05 2.52
N SER A 595 15.01 8.34 3.41
CA SER A 595 14.68 8.44 4.83
C SER A 595 15.01 9.83 5.39
N ALA A 596 14.09 10.36 6.18
CA ALA A 596 14.24 11.60 6.95
C ALA A 596 14.33 11.32 8.47
N GLU A 597 14.63 10.07 8.85
CA GLU A 597 14.86 9.68 10.24
C GLU A 597 16.29 10.02 10.66
N ASP A 598 16.45 10.70 11.79
CA ASP A 598 17.77 10.95 12.42
C ASP A 598 18.09 9.89 13.50
N THR A 599 17.16 8.95 13.74
CA THR A 599 17.21 7.93 14.80
C THR A 599 16.64 6.60 14.33
N GLN A 600 17.08 5.51 14.97
CA GLN A 600 16.64 4.14 14.72
C GLN A 600 16.40 3.41 16.04
N LEU A 601 15.55 2.38 16.01
CA LEU A 601 15.32 1.52 17.18
C LEU A 601 16.24 0.32 17.18
N VAL A 602 16.82 0.01 18.34
CA VAL A 602 17.63 -1.20 18.57
C VAL A 602 17.12 -1.96 19.79
N ALA A 603 17.38 -3.26 19.81
CA ALA A 603 17.04 -4.12 20.95
C ALA A 603 17.90 -3.75 22.17
N ASP A 604 17.29 -3.66 23.35
CA ASP A 604 18.02 -3.46 24.60
C ASP A 604 18.41 -4.82 25.24
N ALA A 605 19.58 -4.90 25.85
CA ALA A 605 20.00 -6.09 26.60
C ALA A 605 19.13 -6.32 27.85
N ALA A 606 18.65 -5.24 28.48
CA ALA A 606 17.74 -5.30 29.63
C ALA A 606 16.32 -5.75 29.25
N GLY A 607 15.99 -5.72 27.96
CA GLY A 607 14.66 -6.02 27.42
C GLY A 607 13.95 -4.76 26.89
N GLY A 608 13.02 -4.95 25.95
CA GLY A 608 12.42 -3.83 25.21
C GLY A 608 13.36 -3.26 24.14
N VAL A 609 13.14 -2.00 23.77
CA VAL A 609 13.93 -1.28 22.76
C VAL A 609 14.37 0.07 23.26
N ARG A 610 15.42 0.61 22.63
CA ARG A 610 15.89 1.98 22.82
C ARG A 610 16.12 2.65 21.47
N GLU A 611 15.95 3.97 21.45
CA GLU A 611 16.23 4.82 20.30
C GLU A 611 17.72 5.25 20.31
N VAL A 612 18.36 5.21 19.16
CA VAL A 612 19.76 5.65 18.97
C VAL A 612 19.88 6.50 17.71
N PRO A 613 20.85 7.43 17.63
CA PRO A 613 21.12 8.19 16.41
C PRO A 613 21.40 7.29 15.20
N ILE A 614 21.04 7.78 14.01
CA ILE A 614 21.52 7.26 12.73
C ILE A 614 22.77 8.02 12.33
N GLU A 615 23.87 7.31 12.12
CA GLU A 615 25.12 7.85 11.59
C GLU A 615 25.26 7.53 10.09
N GLY A 616 25.79 8.48 9.32
CA GLY A 616 26.11 8.32 7.90
C GLY A 616 24.96 8.66 6.93
N ALA A 617 24.87 7.89 5.83
CA ALA A 617 23.99 8.22 4.71
C ALA A 617 22.50 7.96 5.01
N ARG A 618 21.62 8.84 4.50
CA ARG A 618 20.14 8.70 4.57
C ARG A 618 19.54 7.58 3.72
N GLN A 619 20.33 7.00 2.82
CA GLN A 619 19.95 5.78 2.11
C GLN A 619 19.88 4.61 3.09
N VAL A 620 18.82 3.82 2.99
CA VAL A 620 18.60 2.62 3.83
C VAL A 620 18.98 1.36 3.05
N LEU A 621 18.55 1.27 1.78
CA LEU A 621 18.75 0.11 0.92
C LEU A 621 19.58 0.46 -0.32
N ASN A 622 20.49 -0.45 -0.70
CA ASN A 622 21.15 -0.44 -2.00
C ASN A 622 20.39 -1.28 -3.03
N ASP A 623 20.65 -1.04 -4.32
CA ASP A 623 19.93 -1.66 -5.43
C ASP A 623 20.02 -3.20 -5.45
N ALA A 624 21.14 -3.75 -4.99
CA ALA A 624 21.33 -5.20 -4.89
C ALA A 624 20.39 -5.80 -3.83
N LEU A 625 20.29 -5.19 -2.65
CA LEU A 625 19.38 -5.60 -1.59
C LEU A 625 17.91 -5.41 -2.00
N VAL A 626 17.57 -4.32 -2.68
CA VAL A 626 16.25 -4.09 -3.28
C VAL A 626 15.86 -5.21 -4.25
N ALA A 627 16.78 -5.61 -5.13
CA ALA A 627 16.55 -6.71 -6.06
C ALA A 627 16.41 -8.08 -5.35
N ARG A 628 17.19 -8.33 -4.27
CA ARG A 628 17.04 -9.53 -3.42
C ARG A 628 15.68 -9.56 -2.74
N LEU A 629 15.26 -8.46 -2.10
CA LEU A 629 13.96 -8.33 -1.44
C LEU A 629 12.82 -8.63 -2.41
N ALA A 630 12.80 -8.01 -3.59
CA ALA A 630 11.76 -8.26 -4.59
C ALA A 630 11.74 -9.72 -5.10
N ALA A 631 12.91 -10.37 -5.24
CA ALA A 631 13.00 -11.79 -5.60
C ALA A 631 12.45 -12.71 -4.49
N VAL A 632 12.66 -12.36 -3.21
CA VAL A 632 12.08 -13.07 -2.06
C VAL A 632 10.56 -12.83 -1.99
N GLY A 633 10.10 -11.59 -2.18
CA GLY A 633 8.68 -11.26 -2.20
C GLY A 633 7.90 -12.00 -3.30
N SER A 634 8.49 -12.13 -4.50
CA SER A 634 7.92 -12.94 -5.59
C SER A 634 7.76 -14.41 -5.20
N GLN A 635 8.72 -14.99 -4.48
CA GLN A 635 8.64 -16.37 -3.99
C GLN A 635 7.60 -16.52 -2.87
N VAL A 636 7.55 -15.60 -1.91
CA VAL A 636 6.50 -15.56 -0.86
C VAL A 636 5.11 -15.54 -1.49
N LYS A 637 4.89 -14.67 -2.50
CA LYS A 637 3.66 -14.60 -3.29
C LYS A 637 3.30 -15.96 -3.91
N GLN A 638 4.25 -16.63 -4.58
CA GLN A 638 4.00 -17.94 -5.19
C GLN A 638 3.66 -19.01 -4.15
N ARG A 639 4.37 -19.06 -3.01
CA ARG A 639 4.12 -20.02 -1.92
C ARG A 639 2.74 -19.82 -1.26
N LEU A 640 2.26 -18.59 -1.18
CA LEU A 640 0.95 -18.24 -0.60
C LEU A 640 -0.19 -18.19 -1.64
N GLY A 641 -0.08 -18.96 -2.73
CA GLY A 641 -1.16 -19.14 -3.71
C GLY A 641 -1.23 -18.10 -4.83
N GLY A 642 -0.20 -17.27 -5.00
CA GLY A 642 -0.05 -16.36 -6.14
C GLY A 642 -0.77 -15.02 -6.04
N ALA A 643 -1.58 -14.80 -5.00
CA ALA A 643 -2.17 -13.49 -4.70
C ALA A 643 -1.07 -12.47 -4.32
N ASP A 644 -1.27 -11.19 -4.66
CA ASP A 644 -0.37 -10.12 -4.21
C ASP A 644 -0.27 -10.10 -2.67
N GLN A 645 0.93 -9.87 -2.15
CA GLN A 645 1.22 -9.91 -0.72
C GLN A 645 1.70 -8.55 -0.22
N ASP A 646 1.34 -8.28 1.03
CA ASP A 646 1.90 -7.28 1.93
C ASP A 646 2.80 -8.03 2.94
N ILE A 647 4.09 -7.73 2.93
CA ILE A 647 5.14 -8.51 3.58
C ILE A 647 5.96 -7.60 4.51
N GLU A 648 5.94 -7.89 5.82
CA GLU A 648 6.90 -7.30 6.76
C GLU A 648 8.22 -8.06 6.69
N TRP A 649 9.33 -7.34 6.55
CA TRP A 649 10.66 -7.91 6.41
C TRP A 649 11.69 -7.16 7.27
N ALA A 650 12.79 -7.84 7.55
CA ALA A 650 13.98 -7.28 8.17
C ALA A 650 15.24 -7.84 7.49
N VAL A 651 16.38 -7.19 7.70
CA VAL A 651 17.69 -7.60 7.20
C VAL A 651 18.66 -7.67 8.37
N GLN A 652 19.40 -8.76 8.46
CA GLN A 652 20.47 -8.95 9.44
C GLN A 652 21.71 -9.45 8.67
N GLY A 653 22.68 -8.56 8.46
CA GLY A 653 23.77 -8.76 7.51
C GLY A 653 23.23 -9.05 6.10
N ASP A 654 23.54 -10.23 5.57
CA ASP A 654 23.04 -10.68 4.27
C ASP A 654 21.72 -11.46 4.31
N ASN A 655 21.21 -11.80 5.50
CA ASN A 655 20.01 -12.63 5.65
C ASN A 655 18.74 -11.77 5.64
N ILE A 656 17.81 -12.08 4.73
CA ILE A 656 16.47 -11.48 4.71
C ILE A 656 15.55 -12.27 5.63
N LEU A 657 14.94 -11.60 6.59
CA LEU A 657 14.03 -12.17 7.56
C LEU A 657 12.59 -11.82 7.19
N ILE A 658 11.72 -12.81 7.02
CA ILE A 658 10.28 -12.58 6.82
C ILE A 658 9.60 -12.57 8.18
N LEU A 659 9.05 -11.40 8.54
CA LEU A 659 8.38 -11.15 9.81
C LEU A 659 6.87 -11.29 9.71
N GLN A 660 6.28 -11.07 8.53
CA GLN A 660 4.84 -11.31 8.28
C GLN A 660 4.60 -11.42 6.78
N ALA A 661 3.55 -12.15 6.38
CA ALA A 661 3.01 -12.08 5.03
C ALA A 661 1.49 -12.26 5.09
N ARG A 662 0.77 -11.36 4.43
CA ARG A 662 -0.70 -11.40 4.28
C ARG A 662 -1.09 -10.94 2.86
N PRO A 663 -2.27 -11.32 2.34
CA PRO A 663 -2.75 -10.81 1.06
C PRO A 663 -2.84 -9.27 1.07
N TYR A 664 -2.32 -8.64 0.03
CA TYR A 664 -2.48 -7.20 -0.18
C TYR A 664 -3.95 -6.90 -0.55
N ILE A 665 -4.60 -6.04 0.24
CA ILE A 665 -5.97 -5.60 -0.01
C ILE A 665 -5.94 -4.36 -0.89
N ASP A 666 -6.42 -4.50 -2.12
CA ASP A 666 -6.65 -3.37 -3.02
C ASP A 666 -7.96 -2.67 -2.64
N GLY A 667 -7.90 -1.36 -2.39
CA GLY A 667 -9.06 -0.57 -1.93
C GLY A 667 -10.19 -0.42 -2.97
N SER A 668 -9.94 -0.83 -4.21
CA SER A 668 -10.87 -0.71 -5.35
C SER A 668 -11.88 -1.87 -5.46
N ARG A 669 -12.29 -2.50 -4.34
CA ARG A 669 -13.22 -3.66 -4.32
C ARG A 669 -14.18 -3.63 -3.13
#